data_AF-A0A918FYQ4-F1
#
_entry.id   AF-A0A918FYQ4-F1
#
_cell.length_a   1.000
_cell.length_b   1.000
_cell.length_c   1.000
_cell.angle_alpha   90.00
_cell.angle_beta   90.00
_cell.angle_gamma   90.00
#
_symmetry.space_group_name_H-M   'P 1'
#
loop_
_entity.id
_entity.type
_entity.pdbx_description
1 polymer ?
#
loop_
_entity_poly.entity_id
_entity_poly.type
_entity_poly.pdbx_seq_one_letter_code
_entity_poly.pdbx_strand_id
1 'polypeptide(L)'
;MRRRRSLARPWAAGALAAGILALPLTTPTAVGATAQPAAATSATTSATVFYYTKTKNWTDNYLHYAPDGGSWTTVPGTRMTAACTDWVKLTVDLGSAAGLQATFNNGQGVWDNNGGKNYALGTGDITVKDGVVAHSDPCADTGGDPGNEATVYYSTQTLGWTTANLHYQPAGGSWTTVPGVGMEASCAGWWKRTVDLGTATSLKAAFNNGNGIWDNNNGSDYTIASGTSTVKNNTVTQNAKDPCAAAEPDTEAPGVPANVRASATNVSVVVTWSAATDNTGVTKYQVTRTGGTKGSTVTDVGSTVLSDTGLEEDTAYTYTVRAVDAAGNTSAASAAATATTGKKPSTPAGSVPLGTDPRKDPIYFVMTARFYDGDSSNNRGGSQHVKSGNAANNDPMFRGDFKGLVERLDYIKALGFSAVWITPVVLNRSDYDYHGYHGYDFYKVDPRLESAGASYQDLINAAHAKGMKIYQDVVYNHSSRWGAKGLFTPTVYGVRDSQWSWYYDEKAEGFEYDGLTVEPKSGKSYYNGDLWSTAEPTGNTCLNWGKPTGGKSAEGYTVYNCQWPSPTSGMFPKAYYHQCWIGNWEGEDSRSCWLHEDLADFNTESTPVQNYLIGAYDKYIDMGIDGFRIDTAVHIPRVTWNRRFLPAVYDRVTQTFGAATASNFFVFAEVAAFVNDKWNRGSVNHSAQFYTWKERKEYSADDTAAALEQFTYENNLGTGNQPTSTNAFLNGNTYHAPDHSKFSGMNIIDMRMHMNFGDAHNAYSNGKDSDDSTNDATYNVVYVDSHDYGPNKSSTRYSGGTDAWAENMSLMWTFRGIPTLLYGSETEFQKGKQIDCGPSCPLANTGRAYYGDQLAGSVTASGFGTVASASGQVAATLAQPLVKHLQRLNQIRRAIPALQMGQYSTEGISGGMAYKRRYTSGGTDSFALVTVTDGATYTGIPNGTYTDAVTGTSRTVTDGTLSVGAPGKGNLRVFVLNGPGKIGTDGPYLK
;
A
#
# COMPACT_ATOMS: atom_id res chain seq x y z
N MET A 1 -28.04 -24.02 -0.57
CA MET A 1 -28.47 -25.28 -1.24
C MET A 1 -27.32 -26.28 -1.22
N ARG A 2 -27.54 -27.48 -0.68
CA ARG A 2 -26.55 -28.57 -0.58
C ARG A 2 -26.53 -29.40 -1.86
N ARG A 3 -25.35 -29.80 -2.36
CA ARG A 3 -25.21 -31.04 -3.14
C ARG A 3 -24.02 -31.86 -2.64
N ARG A 4 -24.35 -33.07 -2.19
CA ARG A 4 -23.47 -34.18 -1.81
C ARG A 4 -22.82 -34.77 -3.06
N ARG A 5 -21.57 -35.24 -2.96
CA ARG A 5 -21.10 -36.45 -3.67
C ARG A 5 -20.20 -37.28 -2.75
N SER A 6 -20.50 -38.56 -2.73
CA SER A 6 -19.94 -39.63 -1.91
C SER A 6 -18.68 -40.23 -2.53
N LEU A 7 -17.77 -40.66 -1.65
CA LEU A 7 -16.61 -41.49 -1.90
C LEU A 7 -16.97 -42.96 -2.16
N ALA A 8 -16.14 -43.65 -2.96
CA ALA A 8 -15.84 -45.08 -2.80
C ALA A 8 -14.41 -45.38 -3.29
N ARG A 9 -13.60 -45.97 -2.39
CA ARG A 9 -12.28 -46.62 -2.53
C ARG A 9 -12.46 -48.10 -3.05
N PRO A 10 -11.45 -49.02 -3.19
CA PRO A 10 -10.08 -49.05 -2.62
C PRO A 10 -8.90 -49.68 -3.44
N TRP A 11 -7.68 -49.41 -2.93
CA TRP A 11 -6.49 -50.28 -2.71
C TRP A 11 -5.84 -51.12 -3.83
N ALA A 12 -4.51 -50.98 -4.02
CA ALA A 12 -3.48 -51.99 -3.64
C ALA A 12 -2.05 -51.54 -4.01
N ALA A 13 -1.07 -52.08 -3.27
CA ALA A 13 0.35 -51.75 -3.23
C ALA A 13 1.24 -52.55 -4.22
N GLY A 14 2.50 -52.14 -4.41
CA GLY A 14 3.55 -52.99 -5.00
C GLY A 14 4.87 -52.22 -5.25
N ALA A 15 5.99 -52.80 -4.81
CA ALA A 15 7.33 -52.20 -4.69
C ALA A 15 8.36 -52.77 -5.71
N LEU A 16 9.57 -52.15 -5.73
CA LEU A 16 10.89 -52.69 -6.18
C LEU A 16 11.08 -52.90 -7.71
N ALA A 17 12.25 -52.80 -8.37
CA ALA A 17 13.66 -52.56 -8.04
C ALA A 17 14.46 -52.16 -9.32
N ALA A 18 15.76 -51.88 -9.12
CA ALA A 18 16.79 -51.35 -10.02
C ALA A 18 17.23 -52.23 -11.22
N GLY A 19 18.04 -51.62 -12.12
CA GLY A 19 18.87 -52.33 -13.10
C GLY A 19 19.76 -51.42 -13.97
N ILE A 20 21.06 -51.40 -13.68
CA ILE A 20 22.18 -50.76 -14.41
C ILE A 20 22.72 -51.74 -15.47
N LEU A 21 23.23 -51.27 -16.62
CA LEU A 21 24.37 -51.92 -17.30
C LEU A 21 25.04 -51.02 -18.37
N ALA A 22 26.37 -51.10 -18.42
CA ALA A 22 27.28 -50.30 -19.23
C ALA A 22 28.22 -51.20 -20.08
N LEU A 23 28.72 -50.63 -21.20
CA LEU A 23 30.01 -50.90 -21.91
C LEU A 23 30.18 -52.26 -22.62
N PRO A 24 31.14 -52.46 -23.59
CA PRO A 24 32.42 -51.75 -23.77
C PRO A 24 32.92 -51.44 -25.21
N LEU A 25 34.08 -50.76 -25.27
CA LEU A 25 34.98 -50.49 -26.41
C LEU A 25 35.87 -51.69 -26.79
N THR A 26 36.33 -51.75 -28.04
CA THR A 26 37.69 -52.20 -28.45
C THR A 26 38.12 -51.63 -29.83
N THR A 27 39.44 -51.42 -30.00
CA THR A 27 40.20 -51.21 -31.28
C THR A 27 41.37 -52.23 -31.29
N PRO A 28 42.03 -52.62 -32.42
CA PRO A 28 43.20 -51.86 -32.96
C PRO A 28 43.66 -52.07 -34.48
N THR A 29 44.48 -51.11 -34.96
CA THR A 29 45.70 -51.12 -35.86
C THR A 29 45.75 -51.34 -37.41
N ALA A 30 46.63 -50.49 -38.03
CA ALA A 30 47.13 -50.16 -39.40
C ALA A 30 47.67 -51.31 -40.33
N VAL A 31 47.94 -51.19 -41.67
CA VAL A 31 48.85 -50.32 -42.50
C VAL A 31 48.43 -50.41 -44.01
N GLY A 32 48.40 -49.35 -44.84
CA GLY A 32 49.51 -48.91 -45.72
C GLY A 32 49.09 -48.10 -46.98
N ALA A 33 50.02 -47.28 -47.48
CA ALA A 33 49.92 -46.05 -48.28
C ALA A 33 49.63 -46.14 -49.81
N THR A 34 49.08 -45.05 -50.37
CA THR A 34 49.55 -44.38 -51.63
C THR A 34 49.16 -42.88 -51.66
N ALA A 35 49.89 -42.10 -52.45
CA ALA A 35 50.19 -40.67 -52.31
C ALA A 35 49.15 -39.62 -52.82
N GLN A 36 49.08 -38.53 -52.05
CA GLN A 36 48.99 -37.07 -52.36
C GLN A 36 48.04 -36.51 -53.43
N PRO A 37 47.15 -35.56 -53.06
CA PRO A 37 46.67 -34.49 -53.91
C PRO A 37 47.39 -33.16 -53.65
N ALA A 38 47.58 -32.40 -54.73
CA ALA A 38 47.98 -30.99 -54.71
C ALA A 38 46.81 -30.09 -54.25
N ALA A 39 47.18 -28.95 -53.67
CA ALA A 39 46.37 -28.06 -52.85
C ALA A 39 45.12 -27.42 -53.52
N ALA A 40 44.05 -27.31 -52.74
CA ALA A 40 43.00 -26.30 -52.93
C ALA A 40 43.13 -25.27 -51.79
N THR A 41 43.34 -24.01 -52.14
CA THR A 41 43.43 -22.86 -51.21
C THR A 41 42.08 -22.62 -50.54
N SER A 42 42.03 -22.72 -49.21
CA SER A 42 40.91 -22.29 -48.39
C SER A 42 40.79 -20.76 -48.44
N ALA A 43 39.59 -20.22 -48.69
CA ALA A 43 39.35 -18.78 -48.61
C ALA A 43 39.52 -18.30 -47.16
N THR A 44 40.43 -17.36 -46.93
CA THR A 44 40.67 -16.73 -45.62
C THR A 44 39.61 -15.66 -45.36
N THR A 45 38.89 -15.71 -44.23
CA THR A 45 38.01 -14.63 -43.79
C THR A 45 38.80 -13.53 -43.09
N SER A 46 38.45 -12.26 -43.30
CA SER A 46 39.11 -11.12 -42.64
C SER A 46 38.11 -10.09 -42.11
N ALA A 47 38.51 -9.31 -41.11
CA ALA A 47 37.75 -8.16 -40.60
C ALA A 47 38.61 -6.89 -40.64
N THR A 48 38.17 -5.85 -41.33
CA THR A 48 38.76 -4.51 -41.26
C THR A 48 37.99 -3.68 -40.24
N VAL A 49 38.56 -3.52 -39.05
CA VAL A 49 37.93 -2.80 -37.94
C VAL A 49 38.36 -1.34 -37.97
N PHE A 50 37.42 -0.42 -38.18
CA PHE A 50 37.53 1.02 -38.04
C PHE A 50 37.09 1.47 -36.64
N TYR A 51 37.87 2.33 -35.98
CA TYR A 51 37.59 2.87 -34.65
C TYR A 51 37.59 4.40 -34.68
N TYR A 52 36.54 5.01 -34.14
CA TYR A 52 36.37 6.47 -34.12
C TYR A 52 37.21 7.10 -33.01
N THR A 53 38.15 7.97 -33.37
CA THR A 53 39.15 8.48 -32.44
C THR A 53 38.76 9.79 -31.77
N LYS A 54 37.81 10.56 -32.32
CA LYS A 54 37.54 11.93 -31.86
C LYS A 54 37.06 11.99 -30.41
N THR A 55 36.20 11.08 -29.99
CA THR A 55 35.57 11.11 -28.66
C THR A 55 36.56 10.76 -27.55
N LYS A 56 37.44 9.78 -27.80
CA LYS A 56 38.44 9.33 -26.81
C LYS A 56 39.75 10.13 -26.88
N ASN A 57 40.05 10.70 -28.04
CA ASN A 57 41.21 11.55 -28.33
C ASN A 57 42.56 10.92 -27.90
N TRP A 58 42.73 9.62 -28.17
CA TRP A 58 43.97 8.92 -27.88
C TRP A 58 45.04 9.18 -28.95
N THR A 59 46.28 9.40 -28.51
CA THR A 59 47.44 9.59 -29.41
C THR A 59 47.79 8.31 -30.18
N ASP A 60 47.62 7.16 -29.55
CA ASP A 60 47.80 5.84 -30.14
C ASP A 60 46.54 5.00 -29.88
N ASN A 61 46.16 4.15 -30.83
CA ASN A 61 44.98 3.29 -30.74
C ASN A 61 45.39 1.85 -31.06
N TYR A 62 45.08 0.92 -30.17
CA TYR A 62 45.38 -0.51 -30.32
C TYR A 62 44.10 -1.32 -30.30
N LEU A 63 44.01 -2.33 -31.17
CA LEU A 63 43.00 -3.37 -31.13
C LEU A 63 43.59 -4.59 -30.42
N HIS A 64 43.10 -4.88 -29.22
CA HIS A 64 43.37 -6.14 -28.52
C HIS A 64 42.21 -7.07 -28.79
N TYR A 65 42.46 -8.19 -29.48
CA TYR A 65 41.41 -9.09 -29.95
C TYR A 65 41.75 -10.58 -29.82
N ALA A 66 40.74 -11.43 -29.92
CA ALA A 66 40.80 -12.87 -30.12
C ALA A 66 39.79 -13.28 -31.21
N PRO A 67 40.21 -13.89 -32.33
CA PRO A 67 39.27 -14.54 -33.25
C PRO A 67 38.42 -15.57 -32.49
N ASP A 68 37.16 -15.80 -32.89
CA ASP A 68 36.27 -16.74 -32.21
C ASP A 68 36.89 -18.15 -32.10
N GLY A 69 37.00 -18.67 -30.88
CA GLY A 69 37.68 -19.93 -30.57
C GLY A 69 39.22 -19.88 -30.56
N GLY A 70 39.79 -18.70 -30.84
CA GLY A 70 41.22 -18.41 -30.83
C GLY A 70 41.72 -17.81 -29.50
N SER A 71 43.02 -17.53 -29.44
CA SER A 71 43.67 -16.88 -28.29
C SER A 71 43.72 -15.36 -28.45
N TRP A 72 43.69 -14.64 -27.33
CA TRP A 72 43.90 -13.19 -27.32
C TRP A 72 45.31 -12.81 -27.75
N THR A 73 45.42 -11.73 -28.52
CA THR A 73 46.67 -11.01 -28.77
C THR A 73 47.36 -10.63 -27.45
N THR A 74 48.68 -10.46 -27.42
CA THR A 74 49.35 -9.96 -26.21
C THR A 74 49.05 -8.47 -26.00
N VAL A 75 48.75 -8.05 -24.77
CA VAL A 75 48.52 -6.62 -24.42
C VAL A 75 49.75 -5.78 -24.78
N PRO A 76 49.60 -4.61 -25.45
CA PRO A 76 48.37 -3.86 -25.69
C PRO A 76 47.54 -4.26 -26.92
N GLY A 77 47.88 -5.34 -27.62
CA GLY A 77 47.26 -5.72 -28.89
C GLY A 77 47.98 -5.08 -30.08
N THR A 78 47.32 -5.05 -31.23
CA THR A 78 47.92 -4.58 -32.50
C THR A 78 47.57 -3.13 -32.75
N ARG A 79 48.59 -2.31 -33.06
CA ARG A 79 48.41 -0.87 -33.32
C ARG A 79 47.56 -0.65 -34.58
N MET A 80 46.52 0.17 -34.46
CA MET A 80 45.66 0.58 -35.57
C MET A 80 46.29 1.77 -36.31
N THR A 81 46.07 1.86 -37.62
CA THR A 81 46.62 2.91 -38.49
C THR A 81 45.54 3.90 -38.91
N ALA A 82 45.88 5.18 -39.13
CA ALA A 82 44.90 6.16 -39.64
C ALA A 82 44.20 5.67 -40.92
N ALA A 83 42.89 5.87 -40.99
CA ALA A 83 42.05 5.46 -42.12
C ALA A 83 41.54 6.67 -42.91
N CYS A 84 40.84 7.58 -42.23
CA CYS A 84 40.39 8.88 -42.73
C CYS A 84 40.16 9.82 -41.52
N THR A 85 39.69 11.04 -41.76
CA THR A 85 39.45 12.04 -40.68
C THR A 85 38.67 11.42 -39.53
N ASP A 86 39.22 11.50 -38.31
CA ASP A 86 38.63 10.96 -37.08
C ASP A 86 38.52 9.42 -36.97
N TRP A 87 39.15 8.64 -37.87
CA TRP A 87 39.10 7.17 -37.86
C TRP A 87 40.47 6.50 -38.01
N VAL A 88 40.70 5.44 -37.26
CA VAL A 88 41.81 4.48 -37.44
C VAL A 88 41.26 3.12 -37.85
N LYS A 89 42.06 2.27 -38.50
CA LYS A 89 41.67 0.91 -38.88
C LYS A 89 42.75 -0.14 -38.64
N LEU A 90 42.32 -1.39 -38.51
CA LEU A 90 43.18 -2.58 -38.57
C LEU A 90 42.45 -3.71 -39.29
N THR A 91 43.12 -4.34 -40.26
CA THR A 91 42.62 -5.58 -40.89
C THR A 91 43.19 -6.79 -40.16
N VAL A 92 42.30 -7.64 -39.67
CA VAL A 92 42.58 -8.88 -38.94
C VAL A 92 42.28 -10.06 -39.85
N ASP A 93 43.23 -10.99 -39.97
CA ASP A 93 42.99 -12.30 -40.57
C ASP A 93 42.31 -13.21 -39.53
N LEU A 94 41.13 -13.73 -39.86
CA LEU A 94 40.31 -14.57 -39.00
C LEU A 94 40.43 -16.05 -39.35
N GLY A 95 41.13 -16.40 -40.44
CA GLY A 95 41.23 -17.79 -40.90
C GLY A 95 39.86 -18.37 -41.25
N SER A 96 39.35 -19.26 -40.40
CA SER A 96 38.00 -19.86 -40.51
C SER A 96 37.03 -19.37 -39.44
N ALA A 97 37.42 -18.41 -38.59
CA ALA A 97 36.57 -17.86 -37.55
C ALA A 97 35.47 -16.96 -38.15
N ALA A 98 34.30 -16.97 -37.51
CA ALA A 98 33.11 -16.20 -37.93
C ALA A 98 33.11 -14.76 -37.41
N GLY A 99 34.07 -14.39 -36.56
CA GLY A 99 34.18 -13.10 -35.91
C GLY A 99 35.36 -13.04 -34.94
N LEU A 100 35.41 -11.98 -34.14
CA LEU A 100 36.41 -11.75 -33.10
C LEU A 100 35.79 -11.06 -31.87
N GLN A 101 36.31 -11.40 -30.69
CA GLN A 101 36.17 -10.57 -29.49
C GLN A 101 37.24 -9.48 -29.51
N ALA A 102 36.89 -8.25 -29.14
CA ALA A 102 37.79 -7.10 -29.23
C ALA A 102 37.63 -6.12 -28.08
N THR A 103 38.71 -5.40 -27.77
CA THR A 103 38.76 -4.20 -26.92
C THR A 103 39.74 -3.21 -27.54
N PHE A 104 39.55 -1.92 -27.26
CA PHE A 104 40.45 -0.87 -27.74
C PHE A 104 41.21 -0.28 -26.58
N ASN A 105 42.45 0.16 -26.79
CA ASN A 105 43.22 0.85 -25.75
C ASN A 105 44.25 1.83 -26.34
N ASN A 106 44.81 2.66 -25.47
CA ASN A 106 45.79 3.67 -25.84
C ASN A 106 47.26 3.23 -25.75
N GLY A 107 47.53 1.93 -25.50
CA GLY A 107 48.88 1.41 -25.27
C GLY A 107 49.47 1.73 -23.88
N GLN A 108 48.78 2.49 -23.04
CA GLN A 108 49.21 2.95 -21.72
C GLN A 108 48.26 2.48 -20.59
N GLY A 109 47.46 1.45 -20.84
CA GLY A 109 46.57 0.85 -19.85
C GLY A 109 45.21 1.55 -19.68
N VAL A 110 44.85 2.48 -20.56
CA VAL A 110 43.48 3.02 -20.64
C VAL A 110 42.71 2.24 -21.69
N TRP A 111 41.58 1.65 -21.29
CA TRP A 111 40.81 0.71 -22.10
C TRP A 111 39.42 1.25 -22.45
N ASP A 112 38.96 0.91 -23.65
CA ASP A 112 37.57 0.89 -24.04
C ASP A 112 37.12 -0.57 -24.17
N ASN A 113 36.49 -1.02 -23.09
CA ASN A 113 35.92 -2.35 -22.95
C ASN A 113 34.40 -2.27 -22.81
N ASN A 114 33.74 -1.40 -23.58
CA ASN A 114 32.27 -1.37 -23.70
C ASN A 114 31.50 -1.44 -22.35
N GLY A 115 31.96 -0.70 -21.33
CA GLY A 115 31.35 -0.73 -20.00
C GLY A 115 31.58 -2.03 -19.20
N GLY A 116 32.75 -2.68 -19.38
CA GLY A 116 33.11 -3.92 -18.70
C GLY A 116 32.85 -5.21 -19.50
N LYS A 117 32.55 -5.11 -20.81
CA LYS A 117 32.29 -6.22 -21.73
C LYS A 117 33.19 -6.13 -22.98
N ASN A 118 33.58 -7.26 -23.57
CA ASN A 118 34.28 -7.23 -24.85
C ASN A 118 33.31 -6.88 -26.00
N TYR A 119 33.80 -6.22 -27.06
CA TYR A 119 33.07 -6.11 -28.32
C TYR A 119 33.07 -7.45 -29.03
N ALA A 120 31.90 -7.89 -29.52
CA ALA A 120 31.80 -8.99 -30.46
C ALA A 120 31.68 -8.39 -31.87
N LEU A 121 32.70 -8.63 -32.71
CA LEU A 121 32.80 -8.07 -34.06
C LEU A 121 32.74 -9.22 -35.08
N GLY A 122 32.05 -9.01 -36.21
CA GLY A 122 31.92 -10.01 -37.29
C GLY A 122 33.09 -10.01 -38.27
N THR A 123 32.79 -10.26 -39.55
CA THR A 123 33.75 -10.21 -40.67
C THR A 123 33.48 -9.00 -41.59
N GLY A 124 34.42 -8.62 -42.46
CA GLY A 124 34.27 -7.49 -43.39
C GLY A 124 34.65 -6.14 -42.78
N ASP A 125 34.17 -5.03 -43.35
CA ASP A 125 34.43 -3.69 -42.84
C ASP A 125 33.50 -3.39 -41.64
N ILE A 126 34.07 -3.05 -40.49
CA ILE A 126 33.36 -2.91 -39.21
C ILE A 126 33.73 -1.57 -38.60
N THR A 127 32.76 -0.72 -38.29
CA THR A 127 32.97 0.54 -37.55
C THR A 127 32.58 0.39 -36.09
N VAL A 128 33.40 0.96 -35.21
CA VAL A 128 33.09 1.12 -33.79
C VAL A 128 33.19 2.60 -33.44
N LYS A 129 32.06 3.20 -33.06
CA LYS A 129 31.95 4.61 -32.66
C LYS A 129 31.15 4.73 -31.38
N ASP A 130 31.78 5.25 -30.33
CA ASP A 130 31.13 5.56 -29.05
C ASP A 130 30.36 4.37 -28.44
N GLY A 131 30.89 3.16 -28.59
CA GLY A 131 30.26 1.92 -28.11
C GLY A 131 29.30 1.25 -29.11
N VAL A 132 28.99 1.89 -30.23
CA VAL A 132 28.13 1.35 -31.29
C VAL A 132 28.97 0.65 -32.36
N VAL A 133 28.59 -0.57 -32.73
CA VAL A 133 29.21 -1.35 -33.83
C VAL A 133 28.34 -1.19 -35.08
N ALA A 134 28.93 -1.00 -36.26
CA ALA A 134 28.25 -1.08 -37.55
C ALA A 134 29.15 -1.78 -38.59
N HIS A 135 28.62 -2.19 -39.74
CA HIS A 135 29.41 -2.86 -40.79
C HIS A 135 29.47 -1.96 -42.03
N SER A 136 30.42 -1.03 -42.03
CA SER A 136 30.61 -0.03 -43.09
C SER A 136 32.07 0.42 -43.16
N ASP A 137 32.51 0.86 -44.34
CA ASP A 137 33.72 1.66 -44.49
C ASP A 137 33.35 3.15 -44.32
N PRO A 138 33.74 3.82 -43.22
CA PRO A 138 33.44 5.23 -42.99
C PRO A 138 34.27 6.15 -43.89
N CYS A 139 35.23 5.60 -44.65
CA CYS A 139 36.13 6.31 -45.55
C CYS A 139 35.77 6.09 -47.03
N ALA A 140 34.70 5.35 -47.32
CA ALA A 140 34.21 5.19 -48.69
C ALA A 140 33.59 6.51 -49.20
N ASP A 141 34.12 7.00 -50.33
CA ASP A 141 33.66 8.22 -51.00
C ASP A 141 32.18 8.07 -51.42
N THR A 142 31.26 8.77 -50.76
CA THR A 142 29.86 8.87 -51.22
C THR A 142 29.68 10.03 -52.20
N GLY A 143 30.59 10.11 -53.17
CA GLY A 143 30.52 11.10 -54.25
C GLY A 143 29.46 10.70 -55.28
N GLY A 144 28.27 11.29 -55.17
CA GLY A 144 27.23 11.25 -56.19
C GLY A 144 26.38 12.53 -56.14
N ASP A 145 26.21 13.19 -57.29
CA ASP A 145 25.30 14.33 -57.48
C ASP A 145 23.84 13.95 -57.11
N PRO A 146 22.98 14.91 -56.72
CA PRO A 146 21.62 14.64 -56.25
C PRO A 146 20.71 14.21 -57.40
N GLY A 147 20.69 12.92 -57.71
CA GLY A 147 19.89 12.34 -58.77
C GLY A 147 19.25 11.03 -58.34
N ASN A 148 17.97 11.09 -57.95
CA ASN A 148 17.08 9.93 -57.76
C ASN A 148 17.52 8.93 -56.66
N GLU A 149 17.16 9.22 -55.42
CA GLU A 149 17.53 8.45 -54.22
C GLU A 149 16.32 7.74 -53.58
N ALA A 150 16.60 6.69 -52.80
CA ALA A 150 15.66 6.12 -51.83
C ALA A 150 16.18 6.31 -50.40
N THR A 151 15.37 6.94 -49.54
CA THR A 151 15.63 7.01 -48.10
C THR A 151 14.75 6.00 -47.39
N VAL A 152 15.35 5.04 -46.69
CA VAL A 152 14.61 4.03 -45.92
C VAL A 152 14.84 4.19 -44.42
N TYR A 153 13.73 4.20 -43.68
CA TYR A 153 13.71 4.08 -42.23
C TYR A 153 13.27 2.66 -41.85
N TYR A 154 14.15 1.88 -41.24
CA TYR A 154 13.90 0.52 -40.79
C TYR A 154 13.73 0.46 -39.28
N SER A 155 12.62 -0.09 -38.80
CA SER A 155 12.38 -0.22 -37.36
C SER A 155 12.93 -1.54 -36.83
N THR A 156 13.91 -1.47 -35.92
CA THR A 156 14.41 -2.65 -35.21
C THR A 156 13.77 -2.84 -33.83
N GLN A 157 12.82 -1.98 -33.45
CA GLN A 157 12.25 -1.92 -32.10
C GLN A 157 11.65 -3.26 -31.64
N THR A 158 11.03 -4.01 -32.55
CA THR A 158 10.43 -5.33 -32.29
C THR A 158 11.41 -6.49 -32.47
N LEU A 159 12.57 -6.22 -33.08
CA LEU A 159 13.60 -7.22 -33.41
C LEU A 159 14.74 -7.25 -32.39
N GLY A 160 14.85 -6.22 -31.54
CA GLY A 160 15.91 -6.10 -30.54
C GLY A 160 17.31 -5.94 -31.16
N TRP A 161 17.39 -5.59 -32.44
CA TRP A 161 18.69 -5.41 -33.10
C TRP A 161 19.30 -4.10 -32.65
N THR A 162 20.56 -4.20 -32.22
CA THR A 162 21.41 -3.08 -31.83
C THR A 162 22.21 -2.52 -33.01
N THR A 163 22.07 -3.12 -34.19
CA THR A 163 22.74 -2.81 -35.46
C THR A 163 21.82 -3.18 -36.62
N ALA A 164 21.85 -2.43 -37.73
CA ALA A 164 21.09 -2.77 -38.92
C ALA A 164 21.90 -2.50 -40.20
N ASN A 165 21.86 -3.43 -41.16
CA ASN A 165 22.41 -3.27 -42.50
C ASN A 165 21.28 -3.37 -43.52
N LEU A 166 21.39 -2.58 -44.59
CA LEU A 166 20.57 -2.65 -45.80
C LEU A 166 21.36 -3.39 -46.88
N HIS A 167 20.99 -4.63 -47.15
CA HIS A 167 21.45 -5.37 -48.33
C HIS A 167 20.45 -5.12 -49.46
N TYR A 168 20.88 -4.58 -50.59
CA TYR A 168 19.95 -4.13 -51.63
C TYR A 168 20.44 -4.37 -53.06
N GLN A 169 19.50 -4.35 -54.01
CA GLN A 169 19.71 -4.40 -55.45
C GLN A 169 18.80 -3.37 -56.12
N PRO A 170 19.33 -2.27 -56.68
CA PRO A 170 18.56 -1.37 -57.54
C PRO A 170 17.93 -2.15 -58.70
N ALA A 171 16.73 -1.77 -59.15
CA ALA A 171 16.04 -2.47 -60.23
C ALA A 171 16.90 -2.53 -61.51
N GLY A 172 17.24 -3.76 -61.94
CA GLY A 172 18.14 -4.01 -63.09
C GLY A 172 19.65 -3.99 -62.76
N GLY A 173 20.03 -3.74 -61.50
CA GLY A 173 21.41 -3.77 -61.02
C GLY A 173 21.81 -5.10 -60.36
N SER A 174 22.94 -5.11 -59.64
CA SER A 174 23.42 -6.25 -58.84
C SER A 174 23.17 -6.03 -57.35
N TRP A 175 23.06 -7.12 -56.59
CA TRP A 175 23.00 -7.05 -55.12
C TRP A 175 24.32 -6.52 -54.57
N THR A 176 24.23 -5.70 -53.51
CA THR A 176 25.37 -5.39 -52.64
C THR A 176 26.02 -6.67 -52.12
N THR A 177 27.30 -6.65 -51.78
CA THR A 177 27.95 -7.81 -51.12
C THR A 177 27.39 -8.01 -49.72
N VAL A 178 27.13 -9.26 -49.30
CA VAL A 178 26.71 -9.61 -47.92
C VAL A 178 27.76 -9.13 -46.91
N PRO A 179 27.38 -8.48 -45.77
CA PRO A 179 26.03 -8.29 -45.23
C PRO A 179 25.27 -7.05 -45.74
N GLY A 180 25.68 -6.40 -46.83
CA GLY A 180 25.08 -5.15 -47.29
C GLY A 180 25.74 -3.93 -46.64
N VAL A 181 25.03 -2.80 -46.63
CA VAL A 181 25.57 -1.50 -46.19
C VAL A 181 24.97 -1.10 -44.84
N GLY A 182 25.79 -0.72 -43.87
CA GLY A 182 25.33 -0.27 -42.56
C GLY A 182 24.36 0.91 -42.58
N MET A 183 23.30 0.83 -41.78
CA MET A 183 22.33 1.90 -41.53
C MET A 183 22.73 2.70 -40.28
N GLU A 184 22.32 3.96 -40.23
CA GLU A 184 22.59 4.87 -39.11
C GLU A 184 21.40 4.91 -38.14
N ALA A 185 21.63 4.99 -36.83
CA ALA A 185 20.55 5.20 -35.89
C ALA A 185 19.96 6.62 -36.07
N SER A 186 18.64 6.72 -36.29
CA SER A 186 17.97 8.01 -36.55
C SER A 186 17.26 8.55 -35.31
N CYS A 187 16.44 7.72 -34.67
CA CYS A 187 15.83 7.98 -33.36
C CYS A 187 15.53 6.64 -32.69
N ALA A 188 15.01 6.64 -31.45
CA ALA A 188 14.79 5.41 -30.69
C ALA A 188 14.03 4.35 -31.49
N GLY A 189 14.68 3.22 -31.78
CA GLY A 189 14.08 2.09 -32.52
C GLY A 189 14.00 2.24 -34.04
N TRP A 190 14.56 3.30 -34.63
CA TRP A 190 14.57 3.57 -36.08
C TRP A 190 15.98 3.77 -36.63
N TRP A 191 16.27 3.08 -37.73
CA TRP A 191 17.54 3.14 -38.47
C TRP A 191 17.30 3.73 -39.85
N LYS A 192 18.21 4.56 -40.33
CA LYS A 192 18.08 5.30 -41.58
C LYS A 192 19.22 4.96 -42.52
N ARG A 193 18.90 4.82 -43.80
CA ARG A 193 19.90 4.86 -44.89
C ARG A 193 19.30 5.54 -46.10
N THR A 194 20.10 6.39 -46.74
CA THR A 194 19.81 6.92 -48.07
C THR A 194 20.72 6.23 -49.07
N VAL A 195 20.15 5.80 -50.19
CA VAL A 195 20.85 5.13 -51.29
C VAL A 195 20.55 5.81 -52.61
N ASP A 196 21.59 5.99 -53.42
CA ASP A 196 21.47 6.44 -54.80
C ASP A 196 20.97 5.29 -55.69
N LEU A 197 19.92 5.53 -56.47
CA LEU A 197 19.33 4.55 -57.39
C LEU A 197 19.83 4.72 -58.83
N GLY A 198 20.58 5.78 -59.16
CA GLY A 198 20.90 6.17 -60.52
C GLY A 198 19.61 6.34 -61.35
N THR A 199 19.48 5.57 -62.44
CA THR A 199 18.26 5.61 -63.28
C THR A 199 17.13 4.68 -62.82
N ALA A 200 17.33 3.89 -61.76
CA ALA A 200 16.32 2.94 -61.26
C ALA A 200 15.25 3.65 -60.42
N THR A 201 13.99 3.23 -60.52
CA THR A 201 12.89 3.85 -59.74
C THR A 201 12.59 3.14 -58.42
N SER A 202 13.23 2.00 -58.17
CA SER A 202 13.09 1.18 -56.97
C SER A 202 14.30 0.26 -56.75
N LEU A 203 14.37 -0.34 -55.57
CA LEU A 203 15.30 -1.39 -55.21
C LEU A 203 14.58 -2.57 -54.54
N LYS A 204 15.20 -3.75 -54.63
CA LYS A 204 14.93 -4.86 -53.72
C LYS A 204 15.84 -4.75 -52.50
N ALA A 205 15.34 -5.10 -51.32
CA ALA A 205 16.09 -5.03 -50.07
C ALA A 205 15.85 -6.22 -49.14
N ALA A 206 16.87 -6.58 -48.39
CA ALA A 206 16.80 -7.39 -47.19
C ALA A 206 17.60 -6.67 -46.09
N PHE A 207 17.14 -6.78 -44.85
CA PHE A 207 17.82 -6.20 -43.70
C PHE A 207 18.50 -7.31 -42.90
N ASN A 208 19.57 -6.98 -42.19
CA ASN A 208 20.20 -7.92 -41.26
C ASN A 208 20.92 -7.18 -40.14
N ASN A 209 21.22 -7.89 -39.06
CA ASN A 209 21.95 -7.33 -37.91
C ASN A 209 23.48 -7.40 -38.04
N GLY A 210 24.02 -7.85 -39.17
CA GLY A 210 25.46 -8.06 -39.39
C GLY A 210 26.02 -9.36 -38.79
N ASN A 211 25.23 -10.10 -38.01
CA ASN A 211 25.63 -11.36 -37.35
C ASN A 211 24.87 -12.58 -37.93
N GLY A 212 24.52 -12.53 -39.21
CA GLY A 212 23.87 -13.63 -39.92
C GLY A 212 22.36 -13.80 -39.64
N ILE A 213 21.72 -12.91 -38.89
CA ILE A 213 20.25 -12.88 -38.74
C ILE A 213 19.66 -11.92 -39.77
N TRP A 214 18.78 -12.44 -40.63
CA TRP A 214 18.21 -11.72 -41.76
C TRP A 214 16.71 -11.49 -41.59
N ASP A 215 16.27 -10.32 -42.04
CA ASP A 215 14.88 -10.01 -42.36
C ASP A 215 14.77 -9.79 -43.87
N ASN A 216 14.39 -10.86 -44.57
CA ASN A 216 14.19 -10.88 -46.01
C ASN A 216 12.69 -10.96 -46.36
N ASN A 217 11.83 -10.43 -45.50
CA ASN A 217 10.38 -10.45 -45.70
C ASN A 217 9.81 -11.86 -45.92
N ASN A 218 10.18 -12.82 -45.05
CA ASN A 218 9.80 -14.23 -45.19
C ASN A 218 10.19 -14.84 -46.55
N GLY A 219 11.38 -14.51 -47.06
CA GLY A 219 11.93 -15.01 -48.32
C GLY A 219 11.45 -14.30 -49.60
N SER A 220 10.71 -13.18 -49.48
CA SER A 220 10.17 -12.45 -50.64
C SER A 220 10.95 -11.19 -51.03
N ASP A 221 11.89 -10.74 -50.20
CA ASP A 221 12.54 -9.42 -50.24
C ASP A 221 11.55 -8.24 -50.12
N TYR A 222 12.05 -7.08 -49.68
CA TYR A 222 11.31 -5.82 -49.69
C TYR A 222 11.46 -5.13 -51.04
N THR A 223 10.44 -4.42 -51.50
CA THR A 223 10.55 -3.50 -52.65
C THR A 223 10.38 -2.08 -52.13
N ILE A 224 11.41 -1.24 -52.33
CA ILE A 224 11.45 0.15 -51.86
C ILE A 224 11.56 1.05 -53.08
N ALA A 225 10.64 2.00 -53.23
CA ALA A 225 10.65 2.97 -54.32
C ALA A 225 11.59 4.16 -54.00
N SER A 226 11.92 4.94 -55.02
CA SER A 226 12.51 6.29 -54.85
C SER A 226 11.67 7.16 -53.89
N GLY A 227 12.33 8.07 -53.17
CA GLY A 227 11.70 8.86 -52.11
C GLY A 227 11.85 8.24 -50.71
N THR A 228 11.05 8.72 -49.75
CA THR A 228 11.13 8.26 -48.34
C THR A 228 10.17 7.11 -48.08
N SER A 229 10.68 6.02 -47.50
CA SER A 229 9.89 4.86 -47.09
C SER A 229 10.19 4.45 -45.66
N THR A 230 9.19 3.94 -44.94
CA THR A 230 9.41 3.22 -43.67
C THR A 230 9.19 1.73 -43.87
N VAL A 231 9.97 0.92 -43.17
CA VAL A 231 9.84 -0.54 -43.11
C VAL A 231 9.72 -0.93 -41.64
N LYS A 232 8.55 -1.45 -41.26
CA LYS A 232 8.25 -1.89 -39.88
C LYS A 232 7.36 -3.11 -39.93
N ASN A 233 7.69 -4.15 -39.17
CA ASN A 233 6.92 -5.39 -39.08
C ASN A 233 6.52 -5.94 -40.47
N ASN A 234 7.53 -6.14 -41.34
CA ASN A 234 7.35 -6.66 -42.69
C ASN A 234 6.53 -5.78 -43.66
N THR A 235 6.16 -4.56 -43.25
CA THR A 235 5.35 -3.65 -44.07
C THR A 235 6.19 -2.48 -44.56
N VAL A 236 6.16 -2.23 -45.87
CA VAL A 236 6.74 -1.03 -46.50
C VAL A 236 5.66 0.04 -46.63
N THR A 237 5.88 1.22 -46.06
CA THR A 237 5.04 2.41 -46.30
C THR A 237 5.81 3.36 -47.20
N GLN A 238 5.33 3.56 -48.43
CA GLN A 238 5.92 4.49 -49.39
C GLN A 238 5.47 5.93 -49.10
N ASN A 239 6.28 6.91 -49.51
CA ASN A 239 6.05 8.34 -49.26
C ASN A 239 5.81 8.65 -47.77
N ALA A 240 6.48 7.90 -46.90
CA ALA A 240 6.32 8.06 -45.46
C ALA A 240 6.84 9.43 -45.03
N LYS A 241 6.13 10.06 -44.09
CA LYS A 241 6.71 11.17 -43.31
C LYS A 241 7.88 10.62 -42.52
N ASP A 242 8.90 11.45 -42.29
CA ASP A 242 10.02 11.10 -41.43
C ASP A 242 9.47 10.71 -40.03
N PRO A 243 9.62 9.46 -39.58
CA PRO A 243 9.11 8.99 -38.30
C PRO A 243 9.82 9.65 -37.11
N CYS A 244 10.90 10.38 -37.36
CA CYS A 244 11.67 11.15 -36.40
C CYS A 244 11.49 12.68 -36.58
N ALA A 245 10.55 13.15 -37.41
CA ALA A 245 10.26 14.58 -37.55
C ALA A 245 9.57 15.15 -36.30
N ALA A 246 10.03 16.33 -35.85
CA ALA A 246 9.32 17.10 -34.84
C ALA A 246 7.95 17.58 -35.38
N ALA A 247 6.92 17.51 -34.56
CA ALA A 247 5.62 18.11 -34.87
C ALA A 247 5.73 19.65 -34.87
N GLU A 248 4.89 20.31 -35.67
CA GLU A 248 4.78 21.77 -35.65
C GLU A 248 4.44 22.24 -34.22
N PRO A 249 5.16 23.23 -33.66
CA PRO A 249 4.92 23.69 -32.31
C PRO A 249 3.55 24.34 -32.20
N ASP A 250 2.79 23.96 -31.18
CA ASP A 250 1.66 24.76 -30.74
C ASP A 250 2.17 26.09 -30.16
N THR A 251 1.66 27.20 -30.68
CA THR A 251 2.07 28.57 -30.30
C THR A 251 0.94 29.36 -29.64
N GLU A 252 -0.24 28.77 -29.46
CA GLU A 252 -1.38 29.44 -28.84
C GLU A 252 -1.30 29.32 -27.32
N ALA A 253 -1.48 30.43 -26.59
CA ALA A 253 -1.40 30.42 -25.14
C ALA A 253 -2.77 30.15 -24.50
N PRO A 254 -2.82 29.46 -23.33
CA PRO A 254 -4.05 29.27 -22.58
C PRO A 254 -4.78 30.55 -22.20
N GLY A 255 -6.08 30.43 -21.93
CA GLY A 255 -6.87 31.50 -21.33
C GLY A 255 -6.35 31.95 -19.95
N VAL A 256 -6.57 33.22 -19.59
CA VAL A 256 -6.15 33.77 -18.28
C VAL A 256 -6.99 33.17 -17.15
N PRO A 257 -6.38 32.61 -16.09
CA PRO A 257 -7.11 32.11 -14.92
C PRO A 257 -7.98 33.18 -14.25
N ALA A 258 -9.25 32.86 -14.03
CA ALA A 258 -10.25 33.76 -13.42
C ALA A 258 -10.57 33.36 -11.97
N ASN A 259 -11.29 34.22 -11.24
CA ASN A 259 -11.75 33.99 -9.86
C ASN A 259 -10.64 33.62 -8.86
N VAL A 260 -9.46 34.22 -9.01
CA VAL A 260 -8.36 33.98 -8.08
C VAL A 260 -8.69 34.56 -6.71
N ARG A 261 -8.67 33.71 -5.68
CA ARG A 261 -8.95 34.06 -4.28
C ARG A 261 -7.80 33.57 -3.42
N ALA A 262 -7.44 34.36 -2.41
CA ALA A 262 -6.44 34.00 -1.41
C ALA A 262 -7.08 34.12 -0.03
N SER A 263 -6.91 33.10 0.81
CA SER A 263 -7.37 33.09 2.20
C SER A 263 -6.26 32.61 3.10
N ALA A 264 -5.98 33.36 4.16
CA ALA A 264 -4.96 33.01 5.13
C ALA A 264 -5.56 32.27 6.32
N THR A 265 -4.84 31.25 6.79
CA THR A 265 -5.04 30.62 8.09
C THR A 265 -3.65 30.45 8.69
N ASN A 266 -3.39 31.00 9.87
CA ASN A 266 -2.07 30.89 10.51
C ASN A 266 -0.95 31.41 9.57
N VAL A 267 0.16 30.68 9.44
CA VAL A 267 1.27 30.96 8.50
C VAL A 267 1.12 30.28 7.13
N SER A 268 -0.11 30.07 6.70
CA SER A 268 -0.42 29.46 5.41
C SER A 268 -1.46 30.29 4.66
N VAL A 269 -1.33 30.36 3.34
CA VAL A 269 -2.32 30.96 2.45
C VAL A 269 -2.77 29.92 1.44
N VAL A 270 -4.09 29.75 1.32
CA VAL A 270 -4.70 28.95 0.26
C VAL A 270 -5.12 29.87 -0.87
N VAL A 271 -4.67 29.56 -2.07
CA VAL A 271 -5.01 30.27 -3.30
C VAL A 271 -5.84 29.35 -4.17
N THR A 272 -7.02 29.79 -4.62
CA THR A 272 -7.91 29.03 -5.53
C THR A 272 -8.26 29.85 -6.75
N TRP A 273 -8.52 29.19 -7.89
CA TRP A 273 -8.95 29.83 -9.13
C TRP A 273 -9.85 28.91 -9.97
N SER A 274 -10.49 29.45 -11.00
CA SER A 274 -11.22 28.67 -12.00
C SER A 274 -10.26 28.12 -13.06
N ALA A 275 -10.50 26.89 -13.51
CA ALA A 275 -9.69 26.27 -14.56
C ALA A 275 -9.70 27.11 -15.85
N ALA A 276 -8.53 27.27 -16.45
CA ALA A 276 -8.37 27.87 -17.77
C ALA A 276 -8.60 26.81 -18.87
N THR A 277 -8.93 27.28 -20.07
CA THR A 277 -9.10 26.45 -21.27
C THR A 277 -8.04 26.79 -22.31
N ASP A 278 -7.71 25.81 -23.15
CA ASP A 278 -6.71 25.91 -24.21
C ASP A 278 -7.03 24.94 -25.36
N ASN A 279 -6.44 25.14 -26.54
CA ASN A 279 -6.65 24.32 -27.74
C ASN A 279 -5.97 22.93 -27.66
N THR A 280 -4.87 22.80 -26.91
CA THR A 280 -4.16 21.53 -26.64
C THR A 280 -4.20 21.12 -25.17
N GLY A 281 -4.66 22.03 -24.30
CA GLY A 281 -5.03 21.76 -22.91
C GLY A 281 -4.00 22.28 -21.91
N VAL A 282 -4.48 22.72 -20.75
CA VAL A 282 -3.64 23.26 -19.68
C VAL A 282 -2.99 22.13 -18.89
N THR A 283 -1.66 22.09 -18.84
CA THR A 283 -0.90 21.05 -18.11
C THR A 283 -0.52 21.46 -16.70
N LYS A 284 -0.37 22.77 -16.46
CA LYS A 284 -0.03 23.33 -15.14
C LYS A 284 -0.42 24.80 -15.03
N TYR A 285 -0.34 25.32 -13.81
CA TYR A 285 -0.48 26.73 -13.49
C TYR A 285 0.79 27.24 -12.80
N GLN A 286 1.21 28.45 -13.18
CA GLN A 286 2.30 29.19 -12.55
C GLN A 286 1.73 30.20 -11.57
N VAL A 287 1.85 29.92 -10.28
CA VAL A 287 1.44 30.83 -9.22
C VAL A 287 2.62 31.67 -8.79
N THR A 288 2.56 32.98 -9.04
CA THR A 288 3.55 33.94 -8.54
C THR A 288 3.06 34.51 -7.22
N ARG A 289 3.77 34.23 -6.14
CA ARG A 289 3.62 34.91 -4.85
C ARG A 289 4.55 36.11 -4.80
N THR A 290 4.10 37.20 -4.20
CA THR A 290 4.91 38.36 -3.79
C THR A 290 4.55 38.76 -2.37
N GLY A 291 5.55 38.99 -1.51
CA GLY A 291 5.36 39.31 -0.09
C GLY A 291 6.39 38.59 0.79
N GLY A 292 6.51 39.02 2.05
CA GLY A 292 7.53 38.52 2.98
C GLY A 292 8.98 38.91 2.61
N THR A 293 9.94 38.53 3.46
CA THR A 293 11.38 38.82 3.26
C THR A 293 12.02 38.06 2.11
N LYS A 294 11.38 36.98 1.65
CA LYS A 294 11.87 36.14 0.55
C LYS A 294 11.55 36.67 -0.85
N GLY A 295 10.84 37.80 -0.96
CA GLY A 295 10.51 38.41 -2.25
C GLY A 295 9.52 37.58 -3.07
N SER A 296 9.55 37.75 -4.40
CA SER A 296 8.62 37.04 -5.29
C SER A 296 9.11 35.61 -5.60
N THR A 297 8.19 34.65 -5.54
CA THR A 297 8.46 33.25 -5.90
C THR A 297 7.42 32.75 -6.89
N VAL A 298 7.83 31.94 -7.86
CA VAL A 298 6.94 31.30 -8.83
C VAL A 298 6.89 29.80 -8.54
N THR A 299 5.69 29.26 -8.43
CA THR A 299 5.43 27.84 -8.15
C THR A 299 4.56 27.26 -9.25
N ASP A 300 5.01 26.17 -9.87
CA ASP A 300 4.22 25.38 -10.81
C ASP A 300 3.31 24.40 -10.05
N VAL A 301 2.02 24.34 -10.40
CA VAL A 301 1.04 23.41 -9.81
C VAL A 301 0.12 22.79 -10.87
N GLY A 302 -0.21 21.51 -10.72
CA GLY A 302 -1.11 20.80 -11.64
C GLY A 302 -2.61 20.93 -11.32
N SER A 303 -2.98 21.60 -10.24
CA SER A 303 -4.36 21.77 -9.77
C SER A 303 -4.80 23.23 -9.82
N THR A 304 -6.07 23.51 -9.53
CA THR A 304 -6.60 24.89 -9.42
C THR A 304 -6.57 25.44 -7.98
N VAL A 305 -5.70 24.86 -7.15
CA VAL A 305 -5.48 25.26 -5.75
C VAL A 305 -4.01 25.16 -5.39
N LEU A 306 -3.47 26.20 -4.76
CA LEU A 306 -2.15 26.16 -4.12
C LEU A 306 -2.33 26.35 -2.62
N SER A 307 -1.81 25.43 -1.82
CA SER A 307 -1.58 25.65 -0.39
C SER A 307 -0.14 26.10 -0.19
N ASP A 308 0.04 27.37 0.10
CA ASP A 308 1.35 27.96 0.36
C ASP A 308 1.56 28.07 1.87
N THR A 309 2.58 27.37 2.39
CA THR A 309 2.76 27.12 3.82
C THR A 309 4.13 27.59 4.30
N GLY A 310 4.29 27.73 5.62
CA GLY A 310 5.58 28.14 6.21
C GLY A 310 5.93 29.60 5.92
N LEU A 311 4.91 30.43 5.70
CA LEU A 311 5.02 31.85 5.45
C LEU A 311 5.36 32.62 6.75
N GLU A 312 5.88 33.82 6.61
CA GLU A 312 6.13 34.71 7.76
C GLU A 312 4.81 35.07 8.46
N GLU A 313 4.86 35.23 9.78
CA GLU A 313 3.71 35.62 10.60
C GLU A 313 3.25 37.04 10.28
N ASP A 314 1.95 37.32 10.45
CA ASP A 314 1.40 38.68 10.35
C ASP A 314 1.82 39.42 9.07
N THR A 315 1.97 38.70 7.96
CA THR A 315 2.59 39.17 6.71
C THR A 315 1.61 39.08 5.54
N ALA A 316 1.51 40.15 4.76
CA ALA A 316 0.70 40.18 3.54
C ALA A 316 1.42 39.51 2.36
N TYR A 317 0.70 38.60 1.69
CA TYR A 317 1.13 37.95 0.45
C TYR A 317 0.11 38.17 -0.65
N THR A 318 0.61 38.45 -1.84
CA THR A 318 -0.15 38.68 -3.07
C THR A 318 0.18 37.59 -4.09
N TYR A 319 -0.84 37.02 -4.71
CA TYR A 319 -0.73 35.91 -5.66
C TYR A 319 -1.33 36.26 -7.01
N THR A 320 -0.63 35.91 -8.09
CA THR A 320 -1.16 35.89 -9.47
C THR A 320 -0.94 34.52 -10.08
N VAL A 321 -1.81 34.12 -10.99
CA VAL A 321 -1.77 32.79 -11.61
C VAL A 321 -1.72 32.92 -13.12
N ARG A 322 -0.85 32.13 -13.77
CA ARG A 322 -0.81 31.92 -15.22
C ARG A 322 -1.12 30.45 -15.52
N ALA A 323 -1.79 30.16 -16.63
CA ALA A 323 -1.94 28.81 -17.13
C ALA A 323 -0.83 28.50 -18.15
N VAL A 324 -0.37 27.26 -18.19
CA VAL A 324 0.65 26.77 -19.12
C VAL A 324 0.15 25.48 -19.79
N ASP A 325 0.25 25.40 -21.10
CA ASP A 325 -0.14 24.22 -21.88
C ASP A 325 0.99 23.17 -21.99
N ALA A 326 0.80 22.16 -22.86
CA ALA A 326 1.78 21.12 -23.10
C ALA A 326 2.97 21.57 -23.95
N ALA A 327 2.81 22.63 -24.76
CA ALA A 327 3.86 23.22 -25.59
C ALA A 327 4.70 24.27 -24.86
N GLY A 328 4.28 24.67 -23.66
CA GLY A 328 4.94 25.66 -22.82
C GLY A 328 4.43 27.08 -23.04
N ASN A 329 3.39 27.30 -23.85
CA ASN A 329 2.81 28.64 -23.98
C ASN A 329 2.13 29.01 -22.67
N THR A 330 2.27 30.28 -22.28
CA THR A 330 1.88 30.76 -20.96
C THR A 330 0.89 31.92 -21.09
N SER A 331 -0.24 31.84 -20.39
CA SER A 331 -1.24 32.91 -20.37
C SER A 331 -0.69 34.22 -19.77
N ALA A 332 -1.41 35.33 -19.97
CA ALA A 332 -1.23 36.51 -19.12
C ALA A 332 -1.55 36.17 -17.64
N ALA A 333 -0.99 36.94 -16.71
CA ALA A 333 -1.25 36.76 -15.28
C ALA A 333 -2.68 37.17 -14.93
N SER A 334 -3.30 36.43 -14.01
CA SER A 334 -4.59 36.77 -13.44
C SER A 334 -4.60 38.11 -12.70
N ALA A 335 -5.79 38.60 -12.35
CA ALA A 335 -5.91 39.59 -11.29
C ALA A 335 -5.30 39.06 -9.98
N ALA A 336 -4.70 39.97 -9.20
CA ALA A 336 -3.99 39.61 -7.99
C ALA A 336 -4.94 39.35 -6.81
N ALA A 337 -4.70 38.29 -6.05
CA ALA A 337 -5.40 38.00 -4.79
C ALA A 337 -4.45 38.18 -3.62
N THR A 338 -4.89 38.85 -2.54
CA THR A 338 -4.04 39.14 -1.38
C THR A 338 -4.65 38.56 -0.11
N ALA A 339 -3.80 37.98 0.74
CA ALA A 339 -4.15 37.52 2.09
C ALA A 339 -3.04 37.88 3.07
N THR A 340 -3.38 38.17 4.33
CA THR A 340 -2.41 38.42 5.41
C THR A 340 -2.40 37.23 6.35
N THR A 341 -1.25 36.58 6.50
CA THR A 341 -1.05 35.49 7.45
C THR A 341 -1.31 35.96 8.88
N GLY A 342 -1.76 35.06 9.74
CA GLY A 342 -1.80 35.27 11.19
C GLY A 342 -0.52 34.79 11.85
N LYS A 343 -0.56 34.62 13.16
CA LYS A 343 0.57 34.08 13.93
C LYS A 343 0.87 32.64 13.54
N LYS A 344 2.16 32.27 13.63
CA LYS A 344 2.58 30.88 13.51
C LYS A 344 1.97 30.14 14.70
N PRO A 345 1.20 29.07 14.48
CA PRO A 345 0.92 28.13 15.54
C PRO A 345 2.28 27.67 16.00
N SER A 346 2.56 27.76 17.30
CA SER A 346 3.82 27.25 17.84
C SER A 346 4.13 25.91 17.18
N THR A 347 5.22 25.83 16.41
CA THR A 347 5.60 24.60 15.72
C THR A 347 5.60 23.49 16.76
N PRO A 348 4.68 22.51 16.70
CA PRO A 348 4.83 21.35 17.54
C PRO A 348 6.12 20.70 17.07
N ALA A 349 7.08 20.49 17.96
CA ALA A 349 7.87 19.26 17.83
C ALA A 349 6.86 18.15 17.55
N GLY A 350 7.06 17.30 16.54
CA GLY A 350 6.13 16.20 16.23
C GLY A 350 5.64 15.62 17.54
N SER A 351 4.33 15.70 17.77
CA SER A 351 3.82 15.70 19.13
C SER A 351 4.21 14.41 19.80
N VAL A 352 4.96 14.51 20.91
CA VAL A 352 5.39 13.32 21.64
C VAL A 352 4.12 12.57 22.04
N PRO A 353 4.01 11.26 21.74
CA PRO A 353 2.86 10.47 22.16
C PRO A 353 2.54 10.74 23.63
N LEU A 354 1.25 10.83 23.98
CA LEU A 354 0.83 11.29 25.31
C LEU A 354 1.36 10.41 26.46
N GLY A 355 1.78 9.17 26.15
CA GLY A 355 2.60 8.35 27.05
C GLY A 355 1.91 7.91 28.34
N THR A 356 0.58 8.06 28.44
CA THR A 356 -0.22 7.58 29.57
C THR A 356 -0.65 6.12 29.38
N ASP A 357 -0.95 5.41 30.47
CA ASP A 357 -1.49 4.04 30.40
C ASP A 357 -2.77 3.98 29.54
N PRO A 358 -2.83 3.16 28.47
CA PRO A 358 -3.97 3.09 27.56
C PRO A 358 -5.27 2.64 28.22
N ARG A 359 -5.22 1.93 29.36
CA ARG A 359 -6.43 1.48 30.08
C ARG A 359 -7.26 2.62 30.66
N LYS A 360 -6.64 3.80 30.80
CA LYS A 360 -7.30 5.04 31.21
C LYS A 360 -8.17 5.67 30.12
N ASP A 361 -7.99 5.24 28.87
CA ASP A 361 -8.48 5.95 27.69
C ASP A 361 -9.51 5.12 26.92
N PRO A 362 -10.82 5.29 27.20
CA PRO A 362 -11.88 4.81 26.33
C PRO A 362 -11.65 5.29 24.89
N ILE A 363 -11.92 4.41 23.93
CA ILE A 363 -11.63 4.62 22.51
C ILE A 363 -12.91 4.92 21.73
N TYR A 364 -12.89 5.96 20.91
CA TYR A 364 -13.92 6.20 19.90
C TYR A 364 -13.39 5.80 18.52
N PHE A 365 -13.99 4.79 17.90
CA PHE A 365 -13.58 4.28 16.60
C PHE A 365 -14.35 5.00 15.49
N VAL A 366 -13.62 5.70 14.63
CA VAL A 366 -14.17 6.45 13.50
C VAL A 366 -13.72 5.85 12.18
N MET A 367 -14.68 5.69 11.27
CA MET A 367 -14.36 5.54 9.85
C MET A 367 -14.14 6.94 9.27
N THR A 368 -12.89 7.33 9.06
CA THR A 368 -12.51 8.73 8.73
C THR A 368 -13.31 9.26 7.55
N ALA A 369 -13.37 8.49 6.46
CA ALA A 369 -14.10 8.81 5.23
C ALA A 369 -15.62 8.98 5.39
N ARG A 370 -16.19 8.59 6.54
CA ARG A 370 -17.63 8.54 6.81
C ARG A 370 -18.06 9.34 8.02
N PHE A 371 -17.13 9.97 8.74
CA PHE A 371 -17.44 10.62 10.01
C PHE A 371 -17.93 12.06 9.85
N TYR A 372 -17.10 12.96 9.29
CA TYR A 372 -17.47 14.35 9.07
C TYR A 372 -16.68 14.97 7.90
N ASP A 373 -17.37 15.62 6.98
CA ASP A 373 -16.85 16.36 5.82
C ASP A 373 -16.39 17.76 6.26
N GLY A 374 -15.08 17.96 6.33
CA GLY A 374 -14.47 19.25 6.63
C GLY A 374 -14.08 20.02 5.38
N ASP A 375 -13.88 19.33 4.26
CA ASP A 375 -13.48 19.90 2.97
C ASP A 375 -14.05 19.12 1.78
N SER A 376 -15.27 19.49 1.38
CA SER A 376 -15.91 18.86 0.22
C SER A 376 -15.14 18.94 -1.11
N SER A 377 -14.05 19.73 -1.21
CA SER A 377 -13.19 19.74 -2.41
C SER A 377 -12.40 18.44 -2.61
N ASN A 378 -12.17 17.67 -1.53
CA ASN A 378 -11.51 16.35 -1.58
C ASN A 378 -12.49 15.16 -1.64
N ASN A 379 -13.80 15.43 -1.68
CA ASN A 379 -14.81 14.38 -1.81
C ASN A 379 -14.64 13.61 -3.12
N ARG A 380 -14.49 12.29 -3.05
CA ARG A 380 -14.28 11.44 -4.23
C ARG A 380 -15.11 10.16 -4.18
N GLY A 381 -15.68 9.82 -5.33
CA GLY A 381 -16.18 8.48 -5.62
C GLY A 381 -15.08 7.60 -6.20
N GLY A 382 -15.30 6.28 -6.19
CA GLY A 382 -14.50 5.29 -6.91
C GLY A 382 -15.23 4.72 -8.12
N SER A 383 -14.68 3.66 -8.72
CA SER A 383 -15.26 3.00 -9.90
C SER A 383 -16.69 2.47 -9.65
N GLN A 384 -17.02 2.16 -8.40
CA GLN A 384 -18.32 1.64 -8.00
C GLN A 384 -19.31 2.73 -7.59
N HIS A 385 -18.97 4.02 -7.68
CA HIS A 385 -19.80 5.12 -7.15
C HIS A 385 -21.22 5.17 -7.76
N VAL A 386 -21.35 4.89 -9.06
CA VAL A 386 -22.67 4.82 -9.73
C VAL A 386 -23.36 3.49 -9.44
N LYS A 387 -22.66 2.35 -9.62
CA LYS A 387 -23.22 0.99 -9.47
C LYS A 387 -23.75 0.70 -8.06
N SER A 388 -23.06 1.19 -7.04
CA SER A 388 -23.49 1.12 -5.64
C SER A 388 -24.71 2.00 -5.34
N GLY A 389 -25.06 2.95 -6.22
CA GLY A 389 -26.11 3.93 -5.98
C GLY A 389 -25.68 5.11 -5.08
N ASN A 390 -24.40 5.21 -4.72
CA ASN A 390 -23.85 6.33 -3.96
C ASN A 390 -24.04 7.67 -4.70
N ALA A 391 -23.83 7.68 -6.03
CA ALA A 391 -24.05 8.87 -6.86
C ALA A 391 -25.50 9.38 -6.78
N ALA A 392 -26.49 8.48 -6.82
CA ALA A 392 -27.91 8.83 -6.72
C ALA A 392 -28.30 9.39 -5.35
N ASN A 393 -27.49 9.14 -4.31
CA ASN A 393 -27.70 9.65 -2.95
C ASN A 393 -26.81 10.86 -2.62
N ASN A 394 -26.00 11.35 -3.58
CA ASN A 394 -25.01 12.40 -3.34
C ASN A 394 -24.10 12.09 -2.13
N ASP A 395 -23.72 10.82 -1.97
CA ASP A 395 -22.93 10.32 -0.85
C ASP A 395 -21.64 9.66 -1.39
N PRO A 396 -20.61 10.46 -1.73
CA PRO A 396 -19.34 9.93 -2.20
C PRO A 396 -18.71 9.00 -1.16
N MET A 397 -17.87 8.09 -1.68
CA MET A 397 -17.23 7.07 -0.85
C MET A 397 -16.27 7.71 0.16
N PHE A 398 -15.43 8.64 -0.32
CA PHE A 398 -14.67 9.56 0.51
C PHE A 398 -15.47 10.84 0.66
N ARG A 399 -16.01 11.05 1.87
CA ARG A 399 -16.79 12.23 2.24
C ARG A 399 -16.27 12.92 3.49
N GLY A 400 -15.75 12.15 4.45
CA GLY A 400 -15.09 12.67 5.63
C GLY A 400 -13.57 12.68 5.49
N ASP A 401 -12.94 13.55 6.26
CA ASP A 401 -11.50 13.87 6.14
C ASP A 401 -10.91 14.26 7.50
N PHE A 402 -9.60 14.52 7.55
CA PHE A 402 -8.92 14.92 8.78
C PHE A 402 -9.36 16.29 9.28
N LYS A 403 -9.71 17.22 8.40
CA LYS A 403 -10.22 18.53 8.80
C LYS A 403 -11.53 18.38 9.59
N GLY A 404 -12.43 17.57 9.08
CA GLY A 404 -13.70 17.27 9.72
C GLY A 404 -13.50 16.55 11.04
N LEU A 405 -12.54 15.62 11.13
CA LEU A 405 -12.22 14.98 12.40
C LEU A 405 -11.64 15.98 13.42
N VAL A 406 -10.74 16.88 13.00
CA VAL A 406 -10.21 17.97 13.85
C VAL A 406 -11.34 18.85 14.39
N GLU A 407 -12.28 19.26 13.53
CA GLU A 407 -13.46 20.07 13.91
C GLU A 407 -14.38 19.34 14.91
N ARG A 408 -14.33 18.01 14.96
CA ARG A 408 -15.20 17.16 15.79
C ARG A 408 -14.49 16.50 16.98
N LEU A 409 -13.22 16.80 17.24
CA LEU A 409 -12.54 16.33 18.45
C LEU A 409 -13.26 16.77 19.75
N ASP A 410 -13.86 17.97 19.77
CA ASP A 410 -14.65 18.42 20.93
C ASP A 410 -15.96 17.64 21.12
N TYR A 411 -16.56 17.11 20.04
CA TYR A 411 -17.69 16.19 20.17
C TYR A 411 -17.25 14.90 20.88
N ILE A 412 -16.17 14.29 20.39
CA ILE A 412 -15.63 13.04 20.95
C ILE A 412 -15.21 13.24 22.41
N LYS A 413 -14.54 14.35 22.71
CA LYS A 413 -14.18 14.75 24.09
C LYS A 413 -15.41 14.98 24.95
N ALA A 414 -16.45 15.62 24.43
CA ALA A 414 -17.72 15.82 25.13
C ALA A 414 -18.45 14.51 25.43
N LEU A 415 -18.30 13.46 24.61
CA LEU A 415 -18.79 12.10 24.95
C LEU A 415 -17.97 11.47 26.09
N GLY A 416 -16.69 11.83 26.21
CA GLY A 416 -15.80 11.44 27.30
C GLY A 416 -14.63 10.53 26.92
N PHE A 417 -14.46 10.27 25.63
CA PHE A 417 -13.34 9.51 25.09
C PHE A 417 -12.05 10.33 25.10
N SER A 418 -10.95 9.69 25.46
CA SER A 418 -9.59 10.26 25.43
C SER A 418 -8.65 9.53 24.46
N ALA A 419 -9.21 8.69 23.58
CA ALA A 419 -8.50 8.11 22.45
C ALA A 419 -9.44 8.01 21.23
N VAL A 420 -8.87 8.17 20.04
CA VAL A 420 -9.56 7.97 18.76
C VAL A 420 -8.82 6.89 17.98
N TRP A 421 -9.53 5.83 17.61
CA TRP A 421 -9.04 4.87 16.60
C TRP A 421 -9.58 5.33 15.24
N ILE A 422 -8.69 5.51 14.27
CA ILE A 422 -9.04 5.89 12.90
C ILE A 422 -8.70 4.75 11.92
N THR A 423 -9.48 4.60 10.85
CA THR A 423 -9.19 3.69 9.73
C THR A 423 -7.83 3.96 9.08
N PRO A 424 -7.26 3.03 8.29
CA PRO A 424 -5.92 3.20 7.73
C PRO A 424 -5.79 4.47 6.89
N VAL A 425 -4.64 5.12 6.99
CA VAL A 425 -4.39 6.44 6.40
C VAL A 425 -3.53 6.39 5.15
N VAL A 426 -2.97 5.23 4.80
CA VAL A 426 -2.12 5.06 3.61
C VAL A 426 -2.92 5.27 2.32
N LEU A 427 -2.28 5.70 1.24
CA LEU A 427 -2.94 5.88 -0.05
C LEU A 427 -3.49 4.54 -0.52
N ASN A 428 -4.80 4.49 -0.67
CA ASN A 428 -5.55 3.32 -1.09
C ASN A 428 -5.77 3.29 -2.61
N ARG A 429 -5.93 2.10 -3.19
CA ARG A 429 -6.30 1.96 -4.60
C ARG A 429 -7.08 0.69 -4.85
N SER A 430 -8.40 0.79 -4.97
CA SER A 430 -9.27 -0.31 -5.43
C SER A 430 -10.61 0.24 -5.91
N ASP A 431 -11.51 -0.65 -6.33
CA ASP A 431 -12.84 -0.33 -6.85
C ASP A 431 -13.76 0.29 -5.77
N TYR A 432 -13.60 -0.17 -4.53
CA TYR A 432 -14.32 0.28 -3.35
C TYR A 432 -13.33 0.34 -2.18
N ASP A 433 -12.72 1.50 -1.89
CA ASP A 433 -11.51 1.59 -1.05
C ASP A 433 -11.55 2.67 0.05
N TYR A 434 -12.70 3.30 0.29
CA TYR A 434 -12.87 4.34 1.32
C TYR A 434 -12.59 3.90 2.76
N HIS A 435 -12.61 2.58 2.99
CA HIS A 435 -12.36 2.00 4.30
C HIS A 435 -10.87 1.96 4.67
N GLY A 436 -9.95 2.15 3.71
CA GLY A 436 -8.51 2.24 3.97
C GLY A 436 -7.72 0.91 3.90
N TYR A 437 -8.40 -0.23 3.81
CA TYR A 437 -7.78 -1.57 3.84
C TYR A 437 -7.18 -2.06 2.50
N HIS A 438 -7.25 -1.28 1.43
CA HIS A 438 -6.68 -1.58 0.12
C HIS A 438 -5.45 -0.70 -0.16
N GLY A 439 -4.46 -0.78 0.74
CA GLY A 439 -3.24 0.04 0.68
C GLY A 439 -2.44 -0.19 -0.61
N TYR A 440 -2.08 0.90 -1.28
CA TYR A 440 -1.29 0.90 -2.51
C TYR A 440 0.06 1.59 -2.33
N ASP A 441 0.10 2.78 -1.71
CA ASP A 441 1.35 3.46 -1.37
C ASP A 441 1.41 3.67 0.15
N PHE A 442 2.10 2.73 0.83
CA PHE A 442 2.20 2.70 2.28
C PHE A 442 3.07 3.84 2.85
N TYR A 443 3.82 4.54 2.00
CA TYR A 443 4.65 5.68 2.42
C TYR A 443 3.94 7.02 2.17
N LYS A 444 2.70 7.02 1.70
CA LYS A 444 1.93 8.23 1.40
C LYS A 444 0.62 8.22 2.17
N VAL A 445 0.30 9.32 2.85
CA VAL A 445 -1.04 9.55 3.41
C VAL A 445 -2.01 9.76 2.25
N ASP A 446 -3.21 9.17 2.30
CA ASP A 446 -4.21 9.29 1.25
C ASP A 446 -4.67 10.75 1.10
N PRO A 447 -4.38 11.41 -0.04
CA PRO A 447 -4.75 12.81 -0.25
C PRO A 447 -6.26 13.06 -0.23
N ARG A 448 -7.09 12.03 -0.40
CA ARG A 448 -8.55 12.15 -0.23
C ARG A 448 -8.98 12.40 1.22
N LEU A 449 -8.09 12.15 2.20
CA LEU A 449 -8.32 12.41 3.62
C LEU A 449 -7.68 13.73 4.09
N GLU A 450 -6.77 14.31 3.31
CA GLU A 450 -6.10 15.55 3.65
C GLU A 450 -6.83 16.76 3.06
N SER A 451 -6.73 17.88 3.76
CA SER A 451 -7.27 19.17 3.32
C SER A 451 -6.21 20.25 3.51
N ALA A 452 -6.38 21.38 2.84
CA ALA A 452 -5.50 22.53 3.08
C ALA A 452 -5.56 22.95 4.56
N GLY A 453 -4.42 22.90 5.25
CA GLY A 453 -4.32 23.21 6.69
C GLY A 453 -4.80 22.12 7.64
N ALA A 454 -5.06 20.90 7.14
CA ALA A 454 -5.41 19.74 7.94
C ALA A 454 -4.79 18.47 7.32
N SER A 455 -3.49 18.32 7.53
CA SER A 455 -2.75 17.08 7.25
C SER A 455 -3.00 16.03 8.33
N TYR A 456 -2.50 14.81 8.13
CA TYR A 456 -2.52 13.81 9.19
C TYR A 456 -1.76 14.27 10.45
N GLN A 457 -0.64 14.99 10.29
CA GLN A 457 0.11 15.55 11.42
C GLN A 457 -0.72 16.57 12.21
N ASP A 458 -1.51 17.39 11.51
CA ASP A 458 -2.36 18.40 12.16
C ASP A 458 -3.46 17.74 13.01
N LEU A 459 -4.02 16.61 12.55
CA LEU A 459 -4.94 15.81 13.35
C LEU A 459 -4.29 15.29 14.64
N ILE A 460 -3.09 14.70 14.55
CA ILE A 460 -2.37 14.18 15.73
C ILE A 460 -2.13 15.33 16.71
N ASN A 461 -1.60 16.46 16.23
CA ASN A 461 -1.34 17.64 17.05
C ASN A 461 -2.61 18.18 17.72
N ALA A 462 -3.73 18.27 16.98
CA ALA A 462 -4.99 18.76 17.51
C ALA A 462 -5.60 17.82 18.57
N ALA A 463 -5.48 16.50 18.38
CA ALA A 463 -5.91 15.50 19.35
C ALA A 463 -5.07 15.59 20.63
N HIS A 464 -3.74 15.63 20.50
CA HIS A 464 -2.81 15.74 21.63
C HIS A 464 -3.01 17.04 22.41
N ALA A 465 -3.23 18.18 21.74
CA ALA A 465 -3.56 19.45 22.38
C ALA A 465 -4.85 19.38 23.22
N LYS A 466 -5.74 18.44 22.92
CA LYS A 466 -6.96 18.16 23.68
C LYS A 466 -6.80 17.03 24.71
N GLY A 467 -5.60 16.46 24.84
CA GLY A 467 -5.30 15.33 25.73
C GLY A 467 -5.88 14.00 25.21
N MET A 468 -6.02 13.87 23.89
CA MET A 468 -6.59 12.70 23.23
C MET A 468 -5.53 11.97 22.42
N LYS A 469 -5.50 10.65 22.52
CA LYS A 469 -4.62 9.78 21.75
C LYS A 469 -5.16 9.50 20.35
N ILE A 470 -4.27 9.22 19.41
CA ILE A 470 -4.58 8.67 18.09
C ILE A 470 -4.02 7.26 17.97
N TYR A 471 -4.90 6.29 17.74
CA TYR A 471 -4.54 4.93 17.34
C TYR A 471 -4.81 4.76 15.85
N GLN A 472 -3.74 4.51 15.09
CA GLN A 472 -3.83 4.31 13.65
C GLN A 472 -4.09 2.84 13.34
N ASP A 473 -5.06 2.58 12.47
CA ASP A 473 -5.22 1.25 11.88
C ASP A 473 -4.12 0.97 10.85
N VAL A 474 -3.51 -0.22 10.91
CA VAL A 474 -2.38 -0.63 10.08
C VAL A 474 -2.58 -2.01 9.50
N VAL A 475 -2.22 -2.17 8.23
CA VAL A 475 -2.40 -3.41 7.45
C VAL A 475 -1.03 -3.98 7.11
N TYR A 476 -0.60 -5.01 7.83
CA TYR A 476 0.66 -5.72 7.52
C TYR A 476 0.46 -6.90 6.57
N ASN A 477 -0.78 -7.42 6.48
CA ASN A 477 -1.06 -8.68 5.80
C ASN A 477 -1.02 -8.57 4.28
N HIS A 478 -1.65 -7.53 3.73
CA HIS A 478 -1.89 -7.44 2.28
C HIS A 478 -1.77 -5.99 1.79
N SER A 479 -1.54 -5.85 0.48
CA SER A 479 -1.80 -4.64 -0.27
C SER A 479 -3.14 -4.72 -0.99
N SER A 480 -3.50 -3.72 -1.78
CA SER A 480 -4.55 -3.88 -2.79
C SER A 480 -4.14 -4.91 -3.85
N ARG A 481 -5.10 -5.32 -4.69
CA ARG A 481 -4.86 -6.14 -5.90
C ARG A 481 -3.83 -5.57 -6.87
N TRP A 482 -3.49 -4.29 -6.74
CA TRP A 482 -2.51 -3.62 -7.59
C TRP A 482 -1.10 -3.63 -6.96
N GLY A 483 -0.87 -4.50 -5.98
CA GLY A 483 0.40 -4.59 -5.27
C GLY A 483 0.66 -3.35 -4.41
N ALA A 484 1.92 -3.17 -4.04
CA ALA A 484 2.38 -2.08 -3.20
C ALA A 484 3.45 -1.26 -3.93
N LYS A 485 3.18 0.02 -4.16
CA LYS A 485 4.10 0.96 -4.79
C LYS A 485 5.39 1.05 -3.98
N GLY A 486 6.51 1.01 -4.69
CA GLY A 486 7.85 0.94 -4.09
C GLY A 486 8.31 -0.48 -3.73
N LEU A 487 7.41 -1.47 -3.69
CA LEU A 487 7.76 -2.89 -3.55
C LEU A 487 7.56 -3.64 -4.86
N PHE A 488 6.32 -3.73 -5.34
CA PHE A 488 5.96 -4.31 -6.62
C PHE A 488 4.53 -3.94 -7.01
N THR A 489 4.34 -3.51 -8.25
CA THR A 489 3.04 -3.26 -8.86
C THR A 489 2.93 -4.14 -10.09
N PRO A 490 1.96 -5.07 -10.18
CA PRO A 490 1.77 -5.88 -11.37
C PRO A 490 1.24 -5.00 -12.49
N THR A 491 1.71 -5.26 -13.71
CA THR A 491 0.99 -4.83 -14.91
C THR A 491 -0.02 -5.92 -15.25
N VAL A 492 -1.29 -5.56 -15.40
CA VAL A 492 -2.34 -6.47 -15.87
C VAL A 492 -2.48 -6.41 -17.38
N TYR A 493 -2.96 -7.50 -17.95
CA TYR A 493 -3.05 -7.62 -19.39
C TYR A 493 -4.46 -7.97 -19.81
N GLY A 494 -5.03 -7.14 -20.67
CA GLY A 494 -6.40 -7.30 -21.12
C GLY A 494 -6.64 -6.61 -22.45
N VAL A 495 -7.71 -7.03 -23.13
CA VAL A 495 -8.16 -6.36 -24.34
C VAL A 495 -9.03 -5.17 -23.90
N ARG A 496 -8.62 -3.95 -24.25
CA ARG A 496 -9.45 -2.75 -24.06
C ARG A 496 -10.39 -2.56 -25.25
N ASP A 497 -11.29 -3.51 -25.44
CA ASP A 497 -12.38 -3.42 -26.42
C ASP A 497 -13.61 -2.75 -25.80
N SER A 498 -14.71 -2.69 -26.56
CA SER A 498 -15.97 -2.10 -26.07
C SER A 498 -16.58 -2.85 -24.86
N GLN A 499 -16.16 -4.09 -24.58
CA GLN A 499 -16.61 -4.83 -23.39
C GLN A 499 -15.84 -4.41 -22.14
N TRP A 500 -14.58 -4.00 -22.27
CA TRP A 500 -13.68 -3.74 -21.13
C TRP A 500 -13.17 -2.30 -21.04
N SER A 501 -13.51 -1.42 -21.98
CA SER A 501 -13.09 -0.02 -21.99
C SER A 501 -13.56 0.79 -20.78
N TRP A 502 -14.61 0.35 -20.10
CA TRP A 502 -15.06 0.97 -18.85
C TRP A 502 -14.15 0.62 -17.66
N TYR A 503 -13.50 -0.55 -17.72
CA TYR A 503 -12.65 -1.08 -16.67
C TYR A 503 -11.20 -0.60 -16.82
N TYR A 504 -10.70 -0.39 -18.05
CA TYR A 504 -9.32 0.08 -18.30
C TYR A 504 -9.29 1.50 -18.88
N ASP A 505 -8.67 2.43 -18.16
CA ASP A 505 -8.38 3.77 -18.66
C ASP A 505 -7.23 3.76 -19.66
N GLU A 506 -7.20 4.67 -20.63
CA GLU A 506 -6.01 4.75 -21.49
C GLU A 506 -4.81 5.24 -20.69
N LYS A 507 -3.62 4.66 -20.90
CA LYS A 507 -2.41 5.14 -20.24
C LYS A 507 -2.16 6.61 -20.59
N ALA A 508 -2.11 7.45 -19.57
CA ALA A 508 -1.70 8.84 -19.64
C ALA A 508 -0.23 8.95 -19.24
N GLU A 509 0.65 9.30 -20.19
CA GLU A 509 2.07 9.47 -19.90
C GLU A 509 2.30 10.64 -18.93
N GLY A 510 3.10 10.41 -17.89
CA GLY A 510 3.40 11.41 -16.87
C GLY A 510 2.32 11.62 -15.80
N PHE A 511 1.17 10.95 -15.88
CA PHE A 511 0.15 11.00 -14.83
C PHE A 511 0.47 10.00 -13.72
N GLU A 512 0.50 10.47 -12.46
CA GLU A 512 0.70 9.63 -11.29
C GLU A 512 -0.59 9.56 -10.46
N TYR A 513 -1.04 8.34 -10.16
CA TYR A 513 -2.20 8.14 -9.31
C TYR A 513 -1.95 8.64 -7.89
N ASP A 514 -2.84 9.52 -7.40
CA ASP A 514 -2.84 10.04 -6.04
C ASP A 514 -4.22 9.92 -5.35
N GLY A 515 -5.20 9.30 -6.02
CA GLY A 515 -6.58 9.15 -5.54
C GLY A 515 -7.45 10.41 -5.60
N LEU A 516 -6.87 11.59 -5.80
CA LEU A 516 -7.56 12.89 -5.69
C LEU A 516 -7.66 13.62 -7.03
N THR A 517 -6.58 13.63 -7.80
CA THR A 517 -6.47 14.34 -9.08
C THR A 517 -7.25 13.61 -10.16
N VAL A 518 -8.09 14.34 -10.90
CA VAL A 518 -8.86 13.80 -12.02
C VAL A 518 -7.95 13.72 -13.24
N GLU A 519 -7.75 12.53 -13.78
CA GLU A 519 -6.96 12.36 -14.99
C GLU A 519 -7.72 12.96 -16.20
N PRO A 520 -7.12 13.88 -16.98
CA PRO A 520 -7.84 14.67 -17.99
C PRO A 520 -8.54 13.87 -19.08
N LYS A 521 -7.97 12.74 -19.51
CA LYS A 521 -8.47 11.97 -20.65
C LYS A 521 -9.64 11.05 -20.28
N SER A 522 -9.52 10.35 -19.14
CA SER A 522 -10.54 9.45 -18.62
C SER A 522 -11.62 10.19 -17.83
N GLY A 523 -11.31 11.39 -17.29
CA GLY A 523 -12.20 12.15 -16.41
C GLY A 523 -12.38 11.50 -15.04
N LYS A 524 -11.47 10.61 -14.62
CA LYS A 524 -11.58 9.82 -13.39
C LYS A 524 -10.47 10.15 -12.40
N SER A 525 -10.80 10.27 -11.11
CA SER A 525 -9.81 10.30 -10.03
C SER A 525 -9.36 8.90 -9.59
N TYR A 526 -10.16 7.88 -9.86
CA TYR A 526 -9.83 6.46 -9.67
C TYR A 526 -9.13 5.87 -10.91
N TYR A 527 -8.27 6.67 -11.54
CA TYR A 527 -7.53 6.30 -12.75
C TYR A 527 -6.78 4.98 -12.57
N ASN A 528 -6.76 4.14 -13.60
CA ASN A 528 -6.03 2.87 -13.61
C ASN A 528 -5.24 2.57 -14.90
N GLY A 529 -5.03 3.57 -15.76
CA GLY A 529 -4.40 3.37 -17.06
C GLY A 529 -2.91 3.00 -17.01
N ASP A 530 -2.23 3.30 -15.90
CA ASP A 530 -0.85 2.91 -15.58
C ASP A 530 -0.72 1.46 -15.12
N LEU A 531 -1.83 0.79 -14.78
CA LEU A 531 -1.81 -0.57 -14.25
C LEU A 531 -1.95 -1.64 -15.33
N TRP A 532 -2.26 -1.30 -16.58
CA TRP A 532 -2.58 -2.30 -17.62
C TRP A 532 -1.85 -2.08 -18.95
N SER A 533 -1.78 -3.16 -19.75
CA SER A 533 -1.18 -3.18 -21.09
C SER A 533 -1.91 -4.16 -22.03
N THR A 534 -2.08 -3.79 -23.31
CA THR A 534 -2.48 -4.74 -24.38
C THR A 534 -1.32 -5.56 -24.91
N ALA A 535 -0.08 -5.11 -24.70
CA ALA A 535 1.11 -5.79 -25.18
C ALA A 535 1.53 -6.88 -24.19
N GLU A 536 1.86 -8.07 -24.70
CA GLU A 536 2.58 -9.07 -23.93
C GLU A 536 3.98 -8.52 -23.61
N PRO A 537 4.39 -8.45 -22.33
CA PRO A 537 5.72 -8.00 -21.97
C PRO A 537 6.77 -8.99 -22.39
N THR A 538 7.94 -8.49 -22.74
CA THR A 538 9.15 -9.29 -22.76
C THR A 538 9.42 -9.85 -21.35
N GLY A 539 9.55 -11.18 -21.23
CA GLY A 539 9.73 -11.84 -19.93
C GLY A 539 8.44 -12.09 -19.15
N ASN A 540 7.28 -12.07 -19.82
CA ASN A 540 5.98 -12.38 -19.21
C ASN A 540 6.01 -13.69 -18.40
N THR A 541 5.81 -13.58 -17.09
CA THR A 541 5.69 -14.72 -16.18
C THR A 541 4.24 -15.17 -16.00
N CYS A 542 3.29 -14.45 -16.61
CA CYS A 542 1.89 -14.73 -16.41
C CYS A 542 1.44 -15.98 -17.16
N LEU A 543 0.88 -16.92 -16.41
CA LEU A 543 0.47 -18.23 -16.93
C LEU A 543 -0.75 -18.08 -17.85
N ASN A 544 -0.64 -18.68 -19.04
CA ASN A 544 -1.71 -18.71 -20.05
C ASN A 544 -2.21 -17.33 -20.49
N TRP A 545 -1.34 -16.32 -20.48
CA TRP A 545 -1.65 -14.96 -20.92
C TRP A 545 -2.51 -14.91 -22.19
N GLY A 546 -3.52 -14.03 -22.16
CA GLY A 546 -4.43 -13.80 -23.29
C GLY A 546 -5.39 -14.95 -23.59
N LYS A 547 -5.29 -16.10 -22.91
CA LYS A 547 -6.25 -17.21 -23.07
C LYS A 547 -7.50 -16.95 -22.22
N PRO A 548 -8.71 -17.21 -22.73
CA PRO A 548 -9.92 -17.20 -21.92
C PRO A 548 -9.79 -18.14 -20.72
N THR A 549 -10.25 -17.71 -19.54
CA THR A 549 -10.29 -18.55 -18.33
C THR A 549 -11.45 -19.56 -18.36
N GLY A 550 -12.39 -19.37 -19.28
CA GLY A 550 -13.70 -20.05 -19.28
C GLY A 550 -14.72 -19.39 -18.35
N GLY A 551 -14.30 -18.44 -17.52
CA GLY A 551 -15.16 -17.61 -16.67
C GLY A 551 -15.74 -16.39 -17.40
N LYS A 552 -16.78 -15.81 -16.80
CA LYS A 552 -17.43 -14.59 -17.26
C LYS A 552 -17.45 -13.55 -16.14
N SER A 553 -17.33 -12.27 -16.50
CA SER A 553 -17.56 -11.17 -15.56
C SER A 553 -19.03 -11.12 -15.12
N ALA A 554 -19.35 -10.30 -14.13
CA ALA A 554 -20.76 -10.07 -13.73
C ALA A 554 -21.61 -9.52 -14.89
N GLU A 555 -20.98 -8.79 -15.80
CA GLU A 555 -21.55 -8.22 -17.02
C GLU A 555 -21.62 -9.24 -18.19
N GLY A 556 -21.14 -10.48 -17.98
CA GLY A 556 -21.19 -11.56 -18.97
C GLY A 556 -20.01 -11.58 -19.96
N TYR A 557 -18.98 -10.75 -19.74
CA TYR A 557 -17.82 -10.64 -20.64
C TYR A 557 -16.81 -11.75 -20.41
N THR A 558 -16.12 -12.19 -21.47
CA THR A 558 -15.09 -13.22 -21.36
C THR A 558 -13.92 -12.71 -20.53
N VAL A 559 -13.58 -13.41 -19.45
CA VAL A 559 -12.40 -13.11 -18.65
C VAL A 559 -11.20 -13.83 -19.24
N TYR A 560 -10.09 -13.11 -19.38
CA TYR A 560 -8.82 -13.64 -19.87
C TYR A 560 -7.83 -13.80 -18.73
N ASN A 561 -6.92 -14.77 -18.84
CA ASN A 561 -5.84 -14.90 -17.87
C ASN A 561 -4.99 -13.61 -17.88
N CYS A 562 -4.50 -13.24 -16.70
CA CYS A 562 -3.71 -12.02 -16.45
C CYS A 562 -4.48 -10.70 -16.54
N GLN A 563 -5.77 -10.75 -16.89
CA GLN A 563 -6.66 -9.60 -16.87
C GLN A 563 -7.10 -9.25 -15.45
N TRP A 564 -7.13 -10.24 -14.57
CA TRP A 564 -7.42 -10.06 -13.16
C TRP A 564 -6.24 -10.61 -12.35
N PRO A 565 -5.56 -9.78 -11.52
CA PRO A 565 -4.48 -10.26 -10.67
C PRO A 565 -4.97 -11.36 -9.72
N SER A 566 -4.15 -12.41 -9.55
CA SER A 566 -4.46 -13.51 -8.64
C SER A 566 -3.16 -14.16 -8.15
N PRO A 567 -3.19 -14.89 -7.03
CA PRO A 567 -2.00 -15.58 -6.51
C PRO A 567 -1.49 -16.69 -7.43
N THR A 568 -2.34 -17.19 -8.33
CA THR A 568 -2.00 -18.33 -9.21
C THR A 568 -1.76 -17.92 -10.66
N SER A 569 -1.88 -16.63 -10.98
CA SER A 569 -1.63 -16.13 -12.34
C SER A 569 -0.15 -16.05 -12.68
N GLY A 570 0.76 -16.07 -11.69
CA GLY A 570 2.20 -15.86 -11.90
C GLY A 570 2.58 -14.39 -12.11
N MET A 571 1.65 -13.45 -11.83
CA MET A 571 1.88 -12.01 -11.97
C MET A 571 2.62 -11.39 -10.78
N PHE A 572 2.51 -12.01 -9.60
CA PHE A 572 3.19 -11.53 -8.39
C PHE A 572 4.42 -12.38 -8.11
N PRO A 573 5.60 -11.76 -7.87
CA PRO A 573 6.78 -12.50 -7.49
C PRO A 573 6.60 -13.20 -6.13
N LYS A 574 6.89 -14.51 -6.08
CA LYS A 574 6.89 -15.30 -4.83
C LYS A 574 7.78 -14.74 -3.72
N ALA A 575 8.77 -13.93 -4.09
CA ALA A 575 9.67 -13.26 -3.14
C ALA A 575 8.95 -12.18 -2.33
N TYR A 576 7.82 -11.66 -2.80
CA TYR A 576 7.09 -10.56 -2.16
C TYR A 576 5.66 -10.92 -1.79
N TYR A 577 5.05 -11.89 -2.48
CA TYR A 577 3.65 -12.28 -2.25
C TYR A 577 3.49 -13.79 -2.21
N HIS A 578 2.57 -14.26 -1.39
CA HIS A 578 2.14 -15.66 -1.39
C HIS A 578 1.43 -16.04 -2.69
N GLN A 579 1.51 -17.33 -3.07
CA GLN A 579 1.13 -17.84 -4.39
C GLN A 579 -0.03 -18.85 -4.33
N CYS A 580 -0.88 -18.72 -3.31
CA CYS A 580 -1.99 -19.62 -3.05
C CYS A 580 -3.22 -18.86 -2.58
N TRP A 581 -4.36 -19.55 -2.67
CA TRP A 581 -5.62 -19.14 -2.05
C TRP A 581 -5.80 -19.88 -0.74
N ILE A 582 -6.41 -19.22 0.25
CA ILE A 582 -6.86 -19.91 1.46
C ILE A 582 -7.88 -20.98 1.07
N GLY A 583 -7.60 -22.22 1.44
CA GLY A 583 -8.51 -23.35 1.35
C GLY A 583 -9.18 -23.67 2.69
N ASN A 584 -8.54 -23.33 3.81
CA ASN A 584 -9.02 -23.59 5.16
C ASN A 584 -8.78 -22.40 6.10
N TRP A 585 -9.87 -21.81 6.63
CA TRP A 585 -9.83 -20.65 7.53
C TRP A 585 -9.21 -20.92 8.90
N GLU A 586 -9.05 -22.19 9.27
CA GLU A 586 -8.31 -22.62 10.47
C GLU A 586 -7.08 -23.48 10.10
N GLY A 587 -6.63 -23.40 8.85
CA GLY A 587 -5.44 -24.07 8.34
C GLY A 587 -4.19 -23.20 8.38
N GLU A 588 -3.05 -23.81 8.07
CA GLU A 588 -1.77 -23.10 7.95
C GLU A 588 -1.84 -22.03 6.85
N ASP A 589 -2.49 -22.40 5.74
CA ASP A 589 -2.74 -21.60 4.56
C ASP A 589 -3.51 -20.31 4.85
N SER A 590 -4.27 -20.24 5.95
CA SER A 590 -4.92 -18.99 6.35
C SER A 590 -3.95 -17.87 6.70
N ARG A 591 -2.66 -18.18 6.92
CA ARG A 591 -1.62 -17.24 7.33
C ARG A 591 -0.51 -17.07 6.28
N SER A 592 -0.66 -17.75 5.15
CA SER A 592 0.36 -17.87 4.10
C SER A 592 -0.23 -17.88 2.69
N CYS A 593 -1.50 -17.45 2.55
CA CYS A 593 -2.23 -17.41 1.28
C CYS A 593 -3.24 -16.26 1.24
N TRP A 594 -3.69 -15.92 0.04
CA TRP A 594 -4.57 -14.78 -0.22
C TRP A 594 -5.96 -14.95 0.39
N LEU A 595 -6.35 -13.94 1.17
CA LEU A 595 -7.63 -13.83 1.87
C LEU A 595 -8.80 -13.60 0.92
N HIS A 596 -8.59 -12.75 -0.08
CA HIS A 596 -9.62 -12.31 -1.01
C HIS A 596 -9.01 -11.80 -2.31
N GLU A 597 -9.80 -11.68 -3.37
CA GLU A 597 -9.33 -11.35 -4.73
C GLU A 597 -8.89 -9.90 -4.94
N ASP A 598 -9.13 -9.02 -3.99
CA ASP A 598 -8.65 -7.63 -3.98
C ASP A 598 -7.53 -7.39 -2.97
N LEU A 599 -7.07 -8.44 -2.28
CA LEU A 599 -6.08 -8.37 -1.20
C LEU A 599 -4.84 -9.19 -1.57
N ALA A 600 -3.85 -8.55 -2.18
CA ALA A 600 -2.61 -9.23 -2.55
C ALA A 600 -1.77 -9.50 -1.30
N ASP A 601 -1.65 -10.77 -0.93
CA ASP A 601 -1.08 -11.20 0.36
C ASP A 601 0.44 -11.16 0.35
N PHE A 602 1.00 -10.35 1.26
CA PHE A 602 2.43 -10.19 1.40
C PHE A 602 3.06 -11.48 1.92
N ASN A 603 4.22 -11.85 1.37
CA ASN A 603 5.08 -12.87 1.94
C ASN A 603 5.82 -12.27 3.16
N THR A 604 5.16 -12.24 4.32
CA THR A 604 5.68 -11.56 5.53
C THR A 604 6.91 -12.23 6.16
N GLU A 605 7.22 -13.45 5.74
CA GLU A 605 8.43 -14.20 6.10
C GLU A 605 9.65 -13.70 5.28
N SER A 606 9.42 -12.93 4.21
CA SER A 606 10.45 -12.42 3.32
C SER A 606 11.08 -11.12 3.84
N THR A 607 12.41 -11.07 3.93
CA THR A 607 13.14 -9.89 4.44
C THR A 607 12.84 -8.59 3.66
N PRO A 608 12.79 -8.56 2.32
CA PRO A 608 12.39 -7.35 1.58
C PRO A 608 11.00 -6.81 1.96
N VAL A 609 10.03 -7.70 2.19
CA VAL A 609 8.67 -7.34 2.60
C VAL A 609 8.68 -6.80 4.03
N GLN A 610 9.37 -7.49 4.94
CA GLN A 610 9.52 -7.04 6.33
C GLN A 610 10.11 -5.63 6.39
N ASN A 611 11.20 -5.38 5.67
CA ASN A 611 11.85 -4.07 5.62
C ASN A 611 10.94 -2.98 5.04
N TYR A 612 10.19 -3.29 3.98
CA TYR A 612 9.24 -2.35 3.37
C TYR A 612 8.16 -1.92 4.38
N LEU A 613 7.52 -2.89 5.04
CA LEU A 613 6.45 -2.64 6.01
C LEU A 613 6.96 -1.94 7.27
N ILE A 614 8.10 -2.37 7.82
CA ILE A 614 8.72 -1.72 8.98
C ILE A 614 9.02 -0.25 8.66
N GLY A 615 9.67 0.04 7.53
CA GLY A 615 9.98 1.41 7.15
C GLY A 615 8.73 2.27 6.90
N ALA A 616 7.66 1.68 6.38
CA ALA A 616 6.40 2.39 6.16
C ALA A 616 5.76 2.80 7.48
N TYR A 617 5.76 1.91 8.47
CA TYR A 617 5.14 2.19 9.76
C TYR A 617 6.03 2.98 10.74
N ASP A 618 7.36 2.91 10.58
CA ASP A 618 8.30 3.82 11.26
C ASP A 618 7.98 5.28 10.96
N LYS A 619 7.62 5.60 9.71
CA LYS A 619 7.19 6.94 9.31
C LYS A 619 6.02 7.43 10.16
N TYR A 620 5.01 6.59 10.38
CA TYR A 620 3.82 6.98 11.14
C TYR A 620 4.08 7.04 12.65
N ILE A 621 4.94 6.16 13.17
CA ILE A 621 5.46 6.27 14.54
C ILE A 621 6.13 7.62 14.73
N ASP A 622 7.00 8.03 13.81
CA ASP A 622 7.73 9.30 13.90
C ASP A 622 6.83 10.54 13.87
N MET A 623 5.62 10.42 13.33
CA MET A 623 4.61 11.49 13.36
C MET A 623 3.98 11.70 14.76
N GLY A 624 4.22 10.79 15.70
CA GLY A 624 3.78 10.93 17.08
C GLY A 624 2.41 10.30 17.40
N ILE A 625 1.97 9.30 16.62
CA ILE A 625 0.79 8.50 16.99
C ILE A 625 1.01 7.76 18.32
N ASP A 626 -0.07 7.38 19.00
CA ASP A 626 -0.01 6.78 20.34
C ASP A 626 -0.08 5.25 20.33
N GLY A 627 -0.31 4.64 19.17
CA GLY A 627 -0.50 3.21 19.05
C GLY A 627 -1.02 2.76 17.70
N PHE A 628 -1.08 1.44 17.55
CA PHE A 628 -1.60 0.78 16.36
C PHE A 628 -2.76 -0.15 16.70
N ARG A 629 -3.82 -0.07 15.88
CA ARG A 629 -4.73 -1.20 15.70
C ARG A 629 -4.20 -2.01 14.52
N ILE A 630 -3.85 -3.27 14.72
CA ILE A 630 -3.38 -4.17 13.67
C ILE A 630 -4.56 -4.87 13.02
N ASP A 631 -4.72 -4.66 11.72
CA ASP A 631 -5.68 -5.36 10.87
C ASP A 631 -5.31 -6.83 10.68
N THR A 632 -6.34 -7.69 10.69
CA THR A 632 -6.25 -9.09 10.25
C THR A 632 -5.06 -9.89 10.81
N ALA A 633 -4.62 -9.61 12.04
CA ALA A 633 -3.36 -10.15 12.59
C ALA A 633 -3.30 -11.68 12.63
N VAL A 634 -4.46 -12.35 12.64
CA VAL A 634 -4.59 -13.81 12.59
C VAL A 634 -4.00 -14.41 11.31
N HIS A 635 -3.93 -13.62 10.23
CA HIS A 635 -3.44 -14.02 8.92
C HIS A 635 -1.93 -13.82 8.76
N ILE A 636 -1.22 -13.46 9.83
CA ILE A 636 0.24 -13.47 9.90
C ILE A 636 0.67 -14.40 11.06
N PRO A 637 1.64 -15.31 10.88
CA PRO A 637 2.10 -16.18 11.95
C PRO A 637 2.58 -15.40 13.18
N ARG A 638 2.19 -15.82 14.39
CA ARG A 638 2.60 -15.18 15.66
C ARG A 638 4.13 -15.07 15.78
N VAL A 639 4.85 -16.08 15.31
CA VAL A 639 6.32 -16.07 15.33
C VAL A 639 6.90 -14.94 14.47
N THR A 640 6.27 -14.60 13.34
CA THR A 640 6.65 -13.46 12.50
C THR A 640 6.43 -12.14 13.24
N TRP A 641 5.27 -11.98 13.90
CA TRP A 641 5.01 -10.83 14.78
C TRP A 641 6.06 -10.67 15.89
N ASN A 642 6.32 -11.74 16.63
CA ASN A 642 7.21 -11.75 17.79
C ASN A 642 8.70 -11.54 17.43
N ARG A 643 9.14 -11.96 16.23
CA ARG A 643 10.53 -11.85 15.79
C ARG A 643 10.83 -10.56 15.03
N ARG A 644 9.84 -9.99 14.34
CA ARG A 644 10.06 -8.93 13.34
C ARG A 644 9.30 -7.66 13.68
N PHE A 645 7.97 -7.70 13.59
CA PHE A 645 7.18 -6.48 13.58
C PHE A 645 7.01 -5.85 14.97
N LEU A 646 6.69 -6.62 16.02
CA LEU A 646 6.53 -6.05 17.36
C LEU A 646 7.84 -5.47 17.90
N PRO A 647 9.00 -6.18 17.84
CA PRO A 647 10.26 -5.59 18.25
C PRO A 647 10.58 -4.31 17.47
N ALA A 648 10.41 -4.29 16.15
CA ALA A 648 10.67 -3.11 15.34
C ALA A 648 9.85 -1.89 15.78
N VAL A 649 8.54 -2.07 16.03
CA VAL A 649 7.66 -1.00 16.54
C VAL A 649 8.18 -0.45 17.87
N TYR A 650 8.40 -1.32 18.86
CA TYR A 650 8.82 -0.85 20.19
C TYR A 650 10.24 -0.30 20.21
N ASP A 651 11.15 -0.84 19.39
CA ASP A 651 12.50 -0.32 19.22
C ASP A 651 12.46 1.07 18.58
N ARG A 652 11.65 1.28 17.54
CA ARG A 652 11.49 2.61 16.92
C ARG A 652 10.92 3.62 17.90
N VAL A 653 9.84 3.28 18.61
CA VAL A 653 9.25 4.19 19.62
C VAL A 653 10.26 4.48 20.72
N THR A 654 11.03 3.48 21.18
CA THR A 654 12.07 3.67 22.20
C THR A 654 13.18 4.59 21.70
N GLN A 655 13.63 4.42 20.45
CA GLN A 655 14.66 5.24 19.84
C GLN A 655 14.19 6.69 19.63
N THR A 656 12.95 6.89 19.20
CA THR A 656 12.42 8.22 18.88
C THR A 656 11.90 8.97 20.12
N PHE A 657 11.21 8.28 21.04
CA PHE A 657 10.46 8.91 22.15
C PHE A 657 10.83 8.38 23.54
N GLY A 658 11.76 7.42 23.64
CA GLY A 658 12.23 6.86 24.91
C GLY A 658 11.38 5.72 25.47
N ALA A 659 11.98 4.95 26.38
CA ALA A 659 11.41 3.72 26.93
C ALA A 659 10.09 3.94 27.70
N ALA A 660 9.93 5.09 28.36
CA ALA A 660 8.69 5.41 29.08
C ALA A 660 7.50 5.54 28.11
N THR A 661 7.71 6.20 26.97
CA THR A 661 6.71 6.32 25.90
C THR A 661 6.44 4.95 25.27
N ALA A 662 7.48 4.19 24.97
CA ALA A 662 7.36 2.85 24.39
C ALA A 662 6.53 1.89 25.27
N SER A 663 6.66 1.98 26.59
CA SER A 663 5.86 1.16 27.52
C SER A 663 4.35 1.44 27.47
N ASN A 664 3.95 2.60 26.93
CA ASN A 664 2.55 3.02 26.81
C ASN A 664 2.08 3.16 25.35
N PHE A 665 2.95 2.87 24.37
CA PHE A 665 2.57 2.80 22.97
C PHE A 665 1.69 1.57 22.78
N PHE A 666 0.43 1.79 22.41
CA PHE A 666 -0.57 0.75 22.52
C PHE A 666 -0.77 0.01 21.19
N VAL A 667 -0.24 -1.21 21.12
CA VAL A 667 -0.49 -2.12 19.99
C VAL A 667 -1.59 -3.11 20.38
N PHE A 668 -2.67 -3.14 19.61
CA PHE A 668 -3.74 -4.13 19.76
C PHE A 668 -4.20 -4.66 18.41
N ALA A 669 -4.54 -5.94 18.34
CA ALA A 669 -4.83 -6.61 17.08
C ALA A 669 -6.27 -7.10 16.96
N GLU A 670 -6.80 -7.05 15.74
CA GLU A 670 -7.93 -7.86 15.36
C GLU A 670 -7.47 -9.29 15.05
N VAL A 671 -7.90 -10.24 15.86
CA VAL A 671 -7.76 -11.68 15.60
C VAL A 671 -9.16 -12.26 15.49
N ALA A 672 -9.66 -12.33 14.27
CA ALA A 672 -11.04 -12.72 13.98
C ALA A 672 -11.35 -14.17 14.45
N ALA A 673 -12.04 -14.28 15.58
CA ALA A 673 -12.51 -15.55 16.15
C ALA A 673 -14.03 -15.53 16.26
N PHE A 674 -14.71 -15.98 15.20
CA PHE A 674 -16.18 -15.91 15.09
C PHE A 674 -16.91 -17.07 15.76
N VAL A 675 -16.60 -17.30 17.04
CA VAL A 675 -17.22 -18.35 17.85
C VAL A 675 -17.54 -17.84 19.25
N ASN A 676 -18.46 -18.53 19.91
CA ASN A 676 -18.77 -18.34 21.33
C ASN A 676 -17.96 -19.29 22.23
N ASP A 677 -16.92 -19.92 21.72
CA ASP A 677 -16.02 -20.77 22.50
C ASP A 677 -14.80 -19.95 22.96
N LYS A 678 -14.17 -20.38 24.06
CA LYS A 678 -12.91 -19.77 24.55
C LYS A 678 -11.78 -19.80 23.51
N TRP A 679 -11.71 -20.88 22.74
CA TRP A 679 -10.73 -21.08 21.67
C TRP A 679 -11.46 -21.27 20.35
N ASN A 680 -10.95 -20.67 19.28
CA ASN A 680 -11.57 -20.68 17.95
C ASN A 680 -11.66 -22.10 17.37
N ARG A 681 -12.79 -22.79 17.60
CA ARG A 681 -13.01 -24.20 17.20
C ARG A 681 -11.88 -25.15 17.63
N GLY A 682 -11.27 -24.87 18.79
CA GLY A 682 -10.10 -25.62 19.29
C GLY A 682 -8.77 -25.31 18.59
N SER A 683 -8.74 -24.34 17.67
CA SER A 683 -7.54 -23.92 16.95
C SER A 683 -6.78 -22.84 17.72
N VAL A 684 -5.64 -23.22 18.31
CA VAL A 684 -4.78 -22.31 19.07
C VAL A 684 -4.27 -21.16 18.20
N ASN A 685 -3.74 -21.48 17.02
CA ASN A 685 -3.12 -20.53 16.09
C ASN A 685 -4.06 -19.42 15.58
N HIS A 686 -5.37 -19.63 15.71
CA HIS A 686 -6.40 -18.73 15.20
C HIS A 686 -7.28 -18.15 16.31
N SER A 687 -6.79 -18.16 17.56
CA SER A 687 -7.50 -17.65 18.73
C SER A 687 -6.85 -16.36 19.22
N ALA A 688 -7.65 -15.34 19.57
CA ALA A 688 -7.14 -14.01 19.89
C ALA A 688 -6.07 -14.00 21.00
N GLN A 689 -6.36 -14.65 22.12
CA GLN A 689 -5.47 -14.70 23.28
C GLN A 689 -4.07 -15.27 22.96
N PHE A 690 -3.95 -16.12 21.95
CA PHE A 690 -2.69 -16.74 21.52
C PHE A 690 -1.62 -15.69 21.16
N TYR A 691 -2.05 -14.58 20.57
CA TYR A 691 -1.23 -13.49 20.06
C TYR A 691 -0.65 -12.60 21.17
N THR A 692 -1.15 -12.72 22.41
CA THR A 692 -0.64 -11.96 23.57
C THR A 692 0.61 -12.55 24.22
N TRP A 693 1.08 -13.70 23.72
CA TRP A 693 2.17 -14.47 24.32
C TRP A 693 3.42 -14.49 23.44
N LYS A 694 4.59 -14.40 24.07
CA LYS A 694 5.89 -14.73 23.47
C LYS A 694 5.95 -16.20 23.07
N GLU A 695 6.91 -16.51 22.21
CA GLU A 695 7.20 -17.89 21.84
C GLU A 695 7.65 -18.73 23.04
N ARG A 696 7.27 -20.01 23.04
CA ARG A 696 7.52 -20.96 24.14
C ARG A 696 8.83 -21.72 24.00
N LYS A 697 9.44 -21.65 22.81
CA LYS A 697 10.71 -22.23 22.47
C LYS A 697 11.32 -21.45 21.31
N GLU A 698 12.59 -21.69 21.06
CA GLU A 698 13.24 -21.24 19.84
C GLU A 698 12.80 -22.12 18.65
N TYR A 699 12.62 -21.47 17.50
CA TYR A 699 12.30 -22.08 16.22
C TYR A 699 13.47 -21.88 15.24
N SER A 700 13.36 -22.48 14.05
CA SER A 700 14.33 -22.27 12.97
C SER A 700 14.68 -20.80 12.70
N ALA A 701 15.91 -20.56 12.24
CA ALA A 701 16.38 -19.22 11.86
C ALA A 701 15.69 -18.71 10.59
N ASP A 702 15.33 -19.61 9.67
CA ASP A 702 14.51 -19.32 8.49
C ASP A 702 13.05 -19.04 8.92
N ASP A 703 12.53 -17.87 8.57
CA ASP A 703 11.22 -17.42 9.07
C ASP A 703 10.06 -18.24 8.49
N THR A 704 10.18 -18.74 7.25
CA THR A 704 9.18 -19.63 6.64
C THR A 704 9.13 -20.98 7.36
N ALA A 705 10.28 -21.59 7.65
CA ALA A 705 10.35 -22.81 8.45
C ALA A 705 9.82 -22.57 9.87
N ALA A 706 10.17 -21.44 10.50
CA ALA A 706 9.70 -21.09 11.84
C ALA A 706 8.18 -20.97 11.91
N ALA A 707 7.53 -20.35 10.91
CA ALA A 707 6.08 -20.22 10.82
C ALA A 707 5.36 -21.57 10.82
N LEU A 708 5.89 -22.55 10.07
CA LEU A 708 5.35 -23.91 9.99
C LEU A 708 5.63 -24.73 11.26
N GLU A 709 6.85 -24.62 11.82
CA GLU A 709 7.22 -25.26 13.07
C GLU A 709 6.38 -24.76 14.24
N GLN A 710 6.16 -23.45 14.33
CA GLN A 710 5.30 -22.83 15.34
C GLN A 710 3.88 -23.35 15.21
N PHE A 711 3.32 -23.34 14.00
CA PHE A 711 1.97 -23.84 13.75
C PHE A 711 1.79 -25.29 14.20
N THR A 712 2.70 -26.16 13.77
CA THR A 712 2.67 -27.61 14.05
C THR A 712 2.84 -27.87 15.55
N TYR A 713 3.79 -27.20 16.18
CA TYR A 713 4.05 -27.33 17.61
C TYR A 713 2.84 -26.95 18.46
N GLU A 714 2.23 -25.80 18.16
CA GLU A 714 1.10 -25.27 18.93
C GLU A 714 -0.17 -26.11 18.72
N ASN A 715 -0.42 -26.60 17.50
CA ASN A 715 -1.53 -27.51 17.24
C ASN A 715 -1.37 -28.86 17.94
N ASN A 716 -0.17 -29.42 17.97
CA ASN A 716 0.09 -30.70 18.66
C ASN A 716 -0.09 -30.60 20.18
N LEU A 717 0.19 -29.44 20.77
CA LEU A 717 -0.05 -29.19 22.19
C LEU A 717 -1.52 -28.95 22.50
N GLY A 718 -2.26 -28.35 21.57
CA GLY A 718 -3.67 -28.05 21.74
C GLY A 718 -3.92 -26.96 22.79
N THR A 719 -5.21 -26.67 23.00
CA THR A 719 -5.68 -25.54 23.82
C THR A 719 -5.46 -25.75 25.32
N GLY A 720 -5.52 -27.00 25.80
CA GLY A 720 -5.35 -27.33 27.23
C GLY A 720 -3.94 -27.15 27.78
N ASN A 721 -2.94 -27.00 26.91
CA ASN A 721 -1.53 -26.81 27.28
C ASN A 721 -1.03 -25.39 26.99
N GLN A 722 -1.93 -24.44 26.77
CA GLN A 722 -1.57 -23.04 26.53
C GLN A 722 -1.26 -22.32 27.86
N PRO A 723 -0.41 -21.29 27.84
CA PRO A 723 -0.10 -20.51 29.04
C PRO A 723 -1.35 -19.88 29.66
N THR A 724 -1.30 -19.70 30.99
CA THR A 724 -2.32 -18.95 31.73
C THR A 724 -1.69 -17.78 32.48
N SER A 725 -2.52 -16.80 32.83
CA SER A 725 -2.16 -15.58 33.54
C SER A 725 -3.09 -15.32 34.71
N THR A 726 -2.56 -14.74 35.79
CA THR A 726 -3.36 -14.17 36.87
C THR A 726 -3.46 -12.64 36.80
N ASN A 727 -2.90 -12.00 35.76
CA ASN A 727 -2.70 -10.54 35.72
C ASN A 727 -3.99 -9.72 35.82
N ALA A 728 -5.12 -10.25 35.36
CA ALA A 728 -6.41 -9.58 35.48
C ALA A 728 -7.13 -9.82 36.81
N PHE A 729 -6.65 -10.76 37.64
CA PHE A 729 -7.35 -11.24 38.82
C PHE A 729 -6.72 -10.73 40.12
N LEU A 730 -7.56 -10.48 41.13
CA LEU A 730 -7.09 -10.21 42.50
C LEU A 730 -6.76 -11.51 43.23
N ASN A 731 -5.80 -11.44 44.14
CA ASN A 731 -5.59 -12.48 45.16
C ASN A 731 -6.53 -12.21 46.33
N GLY A 732 -7.75 -12.76 46.27
CA GLY A 732 -8.85 -12.40 47.15
C GLY A 732 -9.29 -10.95 46.90
N ASN A 733 -8.85 -10.03 47.76
CA ASN A 733 -9.05 -8.58 47.59
C ASN A 733 -7.73 -7.82 47.37
N THR A 734 -6.60 -8.52 47.31
CA THR A 734 -5.28 -7.90 47.23
C THR A 734 -4.87 -7.76 45.77
N TYR A 735 -4.51 -6.53 45.38
CA TYR A 735 -3.86 -6.27 44.10
C TYR A 735 -2.42 -6.76 44.16
N HIS A 736 -1.94 -7.36 43.07
CA HIS A 736 -0.54 -7.75 42.93
C HIS A 736 0.06 -7.14 41.66
N ALA A 737 1.39 -7.02 41.63
CA ALA A 737 2.08 -6.60 40.41
C ALA A 737 1.81 -7.63 39.29
N PRO A 738 1.37 -7.19 38.09
CA PRO A 738 1.24 -8.07 36.94
C PRO A 738 2.60 -8.65 36.50
N ASP A 739 2.61 -9.91 36.04
CA ASP A 739 3.76 -10.56 35.40
C ASP A 739 3.60 -10.52 33.88
N HIS A 740 4.28 -9.56 33.24
CA HIS A 740 4.33 -9.42 31.77
C HIS A 740 5.59 -10.05 31.16
N SER A 741 6.34 -10.90 31.87
CA SER A 741 7.59 -11.51 31.38
C SER A 741 7.42 -12.25 30.04
N LYS A 742 6.25 -12.85 29.83
CA LYS A 742 5.85 -13.58 28.62
C LYS A 742 4.92 -12.81 27.68
N PHE A 743 4.69 -11.52 27.92
CA PHE A 743 3.87 -10.68 27.04
C PHE A 743 4.56 -10.45 25.69
N SER A 744 3.86 -10.66 24.57
CA SER A 744 4.42 -10.47 23.21
C SER A 744 4.71 -9.02 22.86
N GLY A 745 4.05 -8.06 23.51
CA GLY A 745 3.93 -6.69 23.02
C GLY A 745 2.65 -6.42 22.24
N MET A 746 1.76 -7.42 22.07
CA MET A 746 0.50 -7.26 21.35
C MET A 746 -0.70 -7.54 22.26
N ASN A 747 -1.60 -6.58 22.34
CA ASN A 747 -2.93 -6.74 22.94
C ASN A 747 -3.95 -7.13 21.87
N ILE A 748 -5.22 -7.33 22.24
CA ILE A 748 -6.25 -7.81 21.33
C ILE A 748 -7.57 -7.08 21.51
N ILE A 749 -8.36 -7.08 20.43
CA ILE A 749 -9.80 -6.93 20.53
C ILE A 749 -10.38 -8.16 21.25
N ASP A 750 -11.25 -7.92 22.23
CA ASP A 750 -11.92 -8.95 23.02
C ASP A 750 -13.02 -9.66 22.21
N MET A 751 -12.62 -10.48 21.23
CA MET A 751 -13.57 -11.21 20.39
C MET A 751 -14.48 -12.13 21.21
N ARG A 752 -14.00 -12.59 22.37
CA ARG A 752 -14.78 -13.41 23.30
C ARG A 752 -15.99 -12.65 23.82
N MET A 753 -15.80 -11.46 24.39
CA MET A 753 -16.91 -10.63 24.84
C MET A 753 -17.72 -10.12 23.65
N HIS A 754 -17.05 -9.68 22.58
CA HIS A 754 -17.67 -9.11 21.39
C HIS A 754 -18.73 -10.03 20.77
N MET A 755 -18.40 -11.31 20.56
CA MET A 755 -19.35 -12.30 20.04
C MET A 755 -20.54 -12.52 20.98
N ASN A 756 -20.40 -12.25 22.28
CA ASN A 756 -21.37 -12.56 23.32
C ASN A 756 -22.19 -11.37 23.81
N PHE A 757 -21.97 -10.15 23.29
CA PHE A 757 -22.76 -8.94 23.60
C PHE A 757 -24.19 -8.91 23.03
N GLY A 758 -24.77 -10.08 22.73
CA GLY A 758 -26.23 -10.16 22.58
C GLY A 758 -26.93 -9.55 23.81
N ASP A 759 -26.37 -9.84 24.98
CA ASP A 759 -26.70 -9.25 26.28
C ASP A 759 -25.43 -9.18 27.17
N ALA A 760 -25.49 -8.35 28.22
CA ALA A 760 -24.33 -8.11 29.08
C ALA A 760 -23.98 -9.30 29.98
N HIS A 761 -24.96 -10.09 30.46
CA HIS A 761 -24.71 -11.25 31.32
C HIS A 761 -23.88 -12.30 30.60
N ASN A 762 -24.23 -12.57 29.35
CA ASN A 762 -23.52 -13.51 28.51
C ASN A 762 -22.10 -12.99 28.23
N ALA A 763 -21.94 -11.73 27.82
CA ALA A 763 -20.61 -11.14 27.62
C ALA A 763 -19.74 -11.19 28.89
N TYR A 764 -20.30 -10.85 30.06
CA TYR A 764 -19.60 -10.91 31.35
C TYR A 764 -19.15 -12.34 31.70
N SER A 765 -20.04 -13.32 31.54
CA SER A 765 -19.75 -14.71 31.86
C SER A 765 -18.61 -15.27 30.99
N ASN A 766 -18.66 -14.99 29.69
CA ASN A 766 -17.67 -15.45 28.72
C ASN A 766 -16.34 -14.69 28.80
N GLY A 767 -16.36 -13.40 29.14
CA GLY A 767 -15.13 -12.65 29.43
C GLY A 767 -14.34 -13.30 30.56
N LYS A 768 -15.00 -13.52 31.71
CA LYS A 768 -14.40 -14.19 32.87
C LYS A 768 -13.83 -15.57 32.57
N ASP A 769 -14.50 -16.33 31.71
CA ASP A 769 -14.08 -17.68 31.29
C ASP A 769 -12.77 -17.67 30.48
N SER A 770 -12.46 -16.57 29.80
CA SER A 770 -11.29 -16.46 28.92
C SER A 770 -10.12 -15.64 29.47
N ASP A 771 -10.34 -14.85 30.52
CA ASP A 771 -9.37 -13.85 30.98
C ASP A 771 -8.03 -14.43 31.45
N ASP A 772 -8.04 -15.67 31.94
CA ASP A 772 -6.84 -16.43 32.32
C ASP A 772 -5.98 -16.84 31.13
N SER A 773 -6.52 -16.89 29.92
CA SER A 773 -5.80 -17.33 28.73
C SER A 773 -5.13 -16.19 27.96
N THR A 774 -5.45 -14.95 28.32
CA THR A 774 -4.81 -13.72 27.80
C THR A 774 -3.68 -13.32 28.75
N ASN A 775 -2.55 -12.83 28.24
CA ASN A 775 -1.46 -12.41 29.13
C ASN A 775 -1.92 -11.34 30.14
N ASP A 776 -2.71 -10.35 29.72
CA ASP A 776 -3.38 -9.41 30.62
C ASP A 776 -4.70 -8.89 30.00
N ALA A 777 -5.82 -9.50 30.40
CA ALA A 777 -7.14 -9.11 29.90
C ALA A 777 -7.57 -7.68 30.31
N THR A 778 -6.84 -7.00 31.21
CA THR A 778 -7.16 -5.59 31.54
C THR A 778 -6.86 -4.64 30.39
N TYR A 779 -6.06 -5.05 29.39
CA TYR A 779 -5.75 -4.30 28.17
C TYR A 779 -6.63 -4.67 26.97
N ASN A 780 -7.53 -5.66 27.10
CA ASN A 780 -8.40 -6.07 26.01
C ASN A 780 -9.28 -4.91 25.54
N VAL A 781 -9.38 -4.70 24.23
CA VAL A 781 -10.24 -3.68 23.62
C VAL A 781 -11.64 -4.25 23.46
N VAL A 782 -12.63 -3.67 24.14
CA VAL A 782 -13.99 -4.23 24.26
C VAL A 782 -14.99 -3.36 23.51
N TYR A 783 -15.78 -3.94 22.61
CA TYR A 783 -16.90 -3.26 21.95
C TYR A 783 -18.07 -4.21 21.64
N VAL A 784 -19.27 -3.66 21.52
CA VAL A 784 -20.51 -4.42 21.21
C VAL A 784 -20.64 -4.67 19.72
N ASP A 785 -20.48 -3.64 18.89
CA ASP A 785 -20.51 -3.72 17.43
C ASP A 785 -19.32 -3.00 16.80
N SER A 786 -19.03 -3.35 15.55
CA SER A 786 -17.90 -2.82 14.79
C SER A 786 -18.28 -2.50 13.35
N HIS A 787 -17.29 -2.03 12.59
CA HIS A 787 -17.41 -1.79 11.16
C HIS A 787 -17.55 -3.06 10.31
N ASP A 788 -17.37 -4.26 10.87
CA ASP A 788 -17.46 -5.52 10.12
C ASP A 788 -18.61 -6.41 10.59
N TYR A 789 -18.80 -6.49 11.91
CA TYR A 789 -19.79 -7.37 12.51
C TYR A 789 -20.30 -6.85 13.87
N GLY A 790 -21.55 -7.19 14.16
CA GLY A 790 -22.13 -7.13 15.50
C GLY A 790 -21.97 -8.46 16.26
N PRO A 791 -22.54 -8.57 17.47
CA PRO A 791 -22.48 -9.79 18.28
C PRO A 791 -22.96 -11.03 17.51
N ASN A 792 -22.45 -12.21 17.86
CA ASN A 792 -22.69 -13.47 17.17
C ASN A 792 -22.41 -13.42 15.65
N LYS A 793 -21.39 -12.66 15.23
CA LYS A 793 -21.04 -12.44 13.81
C LYS A 793 -22.22 -11.89 12.99
N SER A 794 -23.07 -11.06 13.59
CA SER A 794 -24.16 -10.40 12.88
C SER A 794 -23.60 -9.49 11.79
N SER A 795 -24.15 -9.55 10.58
CA SER A 795 -23.82 -8.61 9.50
C SER A 795 -24.61 -7.30 9.60
N THR A 796 -25.34 -7.06 10.70
CA THR A 796 -26.12 -5.84 10.94
C THR A 796 -25.67 -5.13 12.21
N ARG A 797 -25.81 -3.78 12.21
CA ARG A 797 -25.55 -2.94 13.39
C ARG A 797 -26.41 -3.40 14.56
N TYR A 798 -25.86 -3.37 15.78
CA TYR A 798 -26.55 -3.89 16.95
C TYR A 798 -27.88 -3.19 17.18
N SER A 799 -28.92 -3.99 17.40
CA SER A 799 -30.31 -3.52 17.50
C SER A 799 -31.00 -3.98 18.79
N GLY A 800 -30.25 -4.24 19.86
CA GLY A 800 -30.80 -4.68 21.15
C GLY A 800 -31.64 -3.61 21.88
N GLY A 801 -31.61 -2.37 21.41
CA GLY A 801 -32.36 -1.24 21.95
C GLY A 801 -31.62 -0.49 23.05
N THR A 802 -32.19 0.65 23.43
CA THR A 802 -31.55 1.64 24.31
C THR A 802 -31.19 1.08 25.69
N ASP A 803 -32.08 0.32 26.34
CA ASP A 803 -31.79 -0.28 27.66
C ASP A 803 -30.68 -1.33 27.60
N ALA A 804 -30.64 -2.13 26.53
CA ALA A 804 -29.59 -3.13 26.33
C ALA A 804 -28.23 -2.46 26.04
N TRP A 805 -28.22 -1.38 25.25
CA TRP A 805 -27.03 -0.56 25.07
C TRP A 805 -26.53 0.05 26.37
N ALA A 806 -27.43 0.62 27.19
CA ALA A 806 -27.05 1.18 28.48
C ALA A 806 -26.47 0.12 29.43
N GLU A 807 -27.00 -1.10 29.40
CA GLU A 807 -26.52 -2.25 30.18
C GLU A 807 -25.14 -2.73 29.69
N ASN A 808 -24.97 -2.91 28.38
CA ASN A 808 -23.69 -3.27 27.78
C ASN A 808 -22.60 -2.22 28.08
N MET A 809 -22.92 -0.93 27.93
CA MET A 809 -21.99 0.17 28.26
C MET A 809 -21.67 0.20 29.76
N SER A 810 -22.65 -0.06 30.62
CA SER A 810 -22.42 -0.14 32.07
C SER A 810 -21.38 -1.21 32.40
N LEU A 811 -21.49 -2.40 31.80
CA LEU A 811 -20.50 -3.46 31.94
C LEU A 811 -19.13 -3.04 31.38
N MET A 812 -19.08 -2.57 30.13
CA MET A 812 -17.83 -2.21 29.44
C MET A 812 -17.01 -1.14 30.20
N TRP A 813 -17.67 -0.15 30.81
CA TRP A 813 -16.99 0.94 31.52
C TRP A 813 -16.54 0.56 32.93
N THR A 814 -17.16 -0.44 33.55
CA THR A 814 -16.92 -0.76 34.96
C THR A 814 -16.21 -2.11 35.17
N PHE A 815 -16.20 -2.99 34.17
CA PHE A 815 -15.43 -4.25 34.16
C PHE A 815 -13.99 -4.01 33.66
N ARG A 816 -13.22 -5.08 33.44
CA ARG A 816 -11.86 -5.00 32.90
C ARG A 816 -11.85 -4.71 31.39
N GLY A 817 -10.72 -4.22 30.89
CA GLY A 817 -10.54 -3.89 29.48
C GLY A 817 -10.74 -2.40 29.20
N ILE A 818 -10.64 -2.07 27.92
CA ILE A 818 -10.67 -0.72 27.37
C ILE A 818 -11.98 -0.56 26.57
N PRO A 819 -12.97 0.18 27.08
CA PRO A 819 -14.25 0.35 26.41
C PRO A 819 -14.09 1.13 25.10
N THR A 820 -14.66 0.61 24.03
CA THR A 820 -14.57 1.15 22.67
C THR A 820 -15.96 1.23 22.03
N LEU A 821 -16.27 2.33 21.34
CA LEU A 821 -17.49 2.46 20.54
C LEU A 821 -17.18 2.83 19.11
N LEU A 822 -17.84 2.14 18.16
CA LEU A 822 -17.96 2.60 16.79
C LEU A 822 -18.80 3.88 16.73
N TYR A 823 -18.44 4.80 15.84
CA TYR A 823 -19.17 6.04 15.66
C TYR A 823 -20.69 5.84 15.48
N GLY A 824 -21.44 6.71 16.12
CA GLY A 824 -22.91 6.72 16.09
C GLY A 824 -23.59 5.67 16.97
N SER A 825 -22.88 4.68 17.54
CA SER A 825 -23.47 3.70 18.45
C SER A 825 -24.05 4.36 19.72
N GLU A 826 -23.52 5.50 20.15
CA GLU A 826 -24.06 6.36 21.22
C GLU A 826 -25.46 6.92 20.94
N THR A 827 -25.92 6.85 19.69
CA THR A 827 -27.26 7.25 19.24
C THR A 827 -28.05 6.12 18.57
N GLU A 828 -27.51 4.90 18.60
CA GLU A 828 -28.03 3.75 17.84
C GLU A 828 -28.14 4.03 16.33
N PHE A 829 -27.22 4.84 15.80
CA PHE A 829 -27.20 5.22 14.39
C PHE A 829 -27.16 3.97 13.50
N GLN A 830 -28.06 3.91 12.53
CA GLN A 830 -28.21 2.79 11.60
C GLN A 830 -28.45 1.42 12.27
N LYS A 831 -29.03 1.38 13.49
CA LYS A 831 -29.39 0.11 14.15
C LYS A 831 -30.17 -0.83 13.23
N GLY A 832 -29.77 -2.10 13.21
CA GLY A 832 -30.40 -3.15 12.40
C GLY A 832 -30.12 -3.07 10.90
N LYS A 833 -29.42 -2.05 10.40
CA LYS A 833 -28.98 -2.01 9.00
C LYS A 833 -27.80 -2.94 8.77
N GLN A 834 -27.70 -3.47 7.56
CA GLN A 834 -26.53 -4.20 7.10
C GLN A 834 -25.28 -3.33 7.25
N ILE A 835 -24.25 -3.84 7.92
CA ILE A 835 -23.02 -3.11 8.24
C ILE A 835 -22.32 -2.72 6.95
N ASP A 836 -22.03 -3.71 6.12
CA ASP A 836 -21.43 -3.54 4.80
C ASP A 836 -22.09 -4.46 3.78
N CYS A 837 -22.37 -3.92 2.61
CA CYS A 837 -22.88 -4.63 1.44
C CYS A 837 -21.90 -4.53 0.26
N GLY A 838 -20.70 -4.01 0.48
CA GLY A 838 -19.74 -3.68 -0.57
C GLY A 838 -20.36 -2.74 -1.60
N PRO A 839 -20.05 -2.91 -2.90
CA PRO A 839 -20.59 -2.07 -3.95
C PRO A 839 -22.03 -2.45 -4.39
N SER A 840 -22.74 -3.31 -3.64
CA SER A 840 -24.07 -3.79 -4.03
C SER A 840 -25.22 -2.92 -3.53
N CYS A 841 -24.97 -1.93 -2.66
CA CYS A 841 -26.00 -1.02 -2.15
C CYS A 841 -25.41 0.34 -1.72
N PRO A 842 -26.23 1.40 -1.60
CA PRO A 842 -25.74 2.73 -1.25
C PRO A 842 -25.26 2.80 0.20
N LEU A 843 -24.13 3.45 0.45
CA LEU A 843 -23.56 3.61 1.80
C LEU A 843 -24.53 4.24 2.79
N ALA A 844 -25.35 5.20 2.35
CA ALA A 844 -26.38 5.85 3.14
C ALA A 844 -27.38 4.87 3.80
N ASN A 845 -27.52 3.66 3.25
CA ASN A 845 -28.42 2.62 3.75
C ASN A 845 -27.71 1.55 4.60
N THR A 846 -26.43 1.71 4.87
CA THR A 846 -25.58 0.74 5.58
C THR A 846 -25.23 1.19 6.98
N GLY A 847 -24.63 0.29 7.77
CA GLY A 847 -24.02 0.61 9.05
C GLY A 847 -22.77 1.50 8.95
N ARG A 848 -22.19 1.66 7.76
CA ARG A 848 -21.05 2.55 7.44
C ARG A 848 -21.50 3.87 6.79
N ALA A 849 -22.76 4.26 6.99
CA ALA A 849 -23.32 5.50 6.46
C ALA A 849 -22.63 6.76 7.03
N TYR A 850 -22.71 7.86 6.29
CA TYR A 850 -22.15 9.15 6.67
C TYR A 850 -22.81 9.66 7.95
N TYR A 851 -22.01 9.95 8.97
CA TYR A 851 -22.51 10.41 10.27
C TYR A 851 -22.63 11.93 10.39
N GLY A 852 -21.92 12.68 9.54
CA GLY A 852 -21.66 14.08 9.80
C GLY A 852 -22.90 14.97 9.87
N ASP A 853 -24.03 14.54 9.28
CA ASP A 853 -25.32 15.21 9.43
C ASP A 853 -25.76 15.27 10.91
N GLN A 854 -25.47 14.22 11.69
CA GLN A 854 -25.75 14.17 13.14
C GLN A 854 -24.84 15.08 13.96
N LEU A 855 -23.76 15.57 13.35
CA LEU A 855 -22.75 16.42 13.98
C LEU A 855 -22.79 17.87 13.49
N ALA A 856 -23.74 18.23 12.61
CA ALA A 856 -23.86 19.58 12.10
C ALA A 856 -24.10 20.60 13.23
N GLY A 857 -23.40 21.75 13.16
CA GLY A 857 -23.41 22.79 14.19
C GLY A 857 -22.07 22.91 14.92
N SER A 858 -22.06 23.61 16.07
CA SER A 858 -20.83 23.86 16.85
C SER A 858 -20.88 23.12 18.19
N VAL A 859 -19.72 22.72 18.71
CA VAL A 859 -19.57 22.09 20.01
C VAL A 859 -18.25 22.50 20.65
N THR A 860 -18.26 22.71 21.95
CA THR A 860 -17.03 22.90 22.75
C THR A 860 -17.13 22.04 24.00
N ALA A 861 -16.10 21.26 24.28
CA ALA A 861 -15.99 20.48 25.51
C ALA A 861 -15.16 21.23 26.55
N SER A 862 -15.64 21.33 27.79
CA SER A 862 -14.85 21.83 28.92
C SER A 862 -14.00 20.74 29.59
N GLY A 863 -14.30 19.48 29.29
CA GLY A 863 -13.61 18.31 29.83
C GLY A 863 -14.13 17.02 29.21
N PHE A 864 -13.52 15.89 29.59
CA PHE A 864 -13.97 14.58 29.13
C PHE A 864 -15.33 14.23 29.73
N GLY A 865 -16.36 14.18 28.88
CA GLY A 865 -17.74 13.90 29.28
C GLY A 865 -18.51 15.15 29.67
N THR A 866 -18.01 16.35 29.37
CA THR A 866 -18.63 17.62 29.76
C THR A 866 -18.74 18.57 28.57
N VAL A 867 -19.97 18.94 28.23
CA VAL A 867 -20.30 19.91 27.19
C VAL A 867 -20.27 21.32 27.78
N ALA A 868 -19.44 22.22 27.23
CA ALA A 868 -19.45 23.64 27.59
C ALA A 868 -20.54 24.39 26.81
N SER A 869 -20.60 24.15 25.50
CA SER A 869 -21.61 24.70 24.61
C SER A 869 -21.84 23.77 23.42
N ALA A 870 -23.05 23.76 22.87
CA ALA A 870 -23.38 23.08 21.63
C ALA A 870 -24.55 23.79 20.93
N SER A 871 -24.59 23.77 19.59
CA SER A 871 -25.68 24.31 18.78
C SER A 871 -25.97 23.45 17.55
N GLY A 872 -27.15 23.57 16.95
CA GLY A 872 -27.53 22.80 15.76
C GLY A 872 -27.84 21.33 16.07
N GLN A 873 -27.66 20.45 15.08
CA GLN A 873 -27.97 19.03 15.21
C GLN A 873 -27.10 18.33 16.24
N VAL A 874 -25.82 18.70 16.38
CA VAL A 874 -24.93 18.10 17.39
C VAL A 874 -25.43 18.32 18.82
N ALA A 875 -26.14 19.42 19.09
CA ALA A 875 -26.76 19.64 20.40
C ALA A 875 -27.90 18.62 20.67
N ALA A 876 -28.69 18.28 19.65
CA ALA A 876 -29.73 17.25 19.74
C ALA A 876 -29.11 15.84 19.90
N THR A 877 -28.03 15.55 19.18
CA THR A 877 -27.23 14.32 19.33
C THR A 877 -26.70 14.20 20.76
N LEU A 878 -26.10 15.26 21.31
CA LEU A 878 -25.59 15.30 22.68
C LEU A 878 -26.68 15.23 23.77
N ALA A 879 -27.94 15.44 23.42
CA ALA A 879 -29.09 15.34 24.33
C ALA A 879 -29.65 13.92 24.42
N GLN A 880 -29.23 12.99 23.55
CA GLN A 880 -29.77 11.63 23.52
C GLN A 880 -29.53 10.87 24.85
N PRO A 881 -30.46 10.00 25.27
CA PRO A 881 -30.36 9.28 26.54
C PRO A 881 -29.07 8.47 26.72
N LEU A 882 -28.64 7.75 25.69
CA LEU A 882 -27.39 6.97 25.72
C LEU A 882 -26.16 7.86 25.75
N VAL A 883 -26.19 9.02 25.11
CA VAL A 883 -25.09 9.99 25.22
C VAL A 883 -24.94 10.49 26.65
N LYS A 884 -26.05 10.81 27.34
CA LYS A 884 -26.00 11.22 28.76
C LYS A 884 -25.48 10.12 29.68
N HIS A 885 -25.88 8.88 29.41
CA HIS A 885 -25.37 7.70 30.09
C HIS A 885 -23.86 7.56 29.90
N LEU A 886 -23.40 7.60 28.65
CA LEU A 886 -22.00 7.47 28.25
C LEU A 886 -21.11 8.57 28.85
N GLN A 887 -21.57 9.83 28.81
CA GLN A 887 -20.89 10.97 29.43
C GLN A 887 -20.61 10.72 30.91
N ARG A 888 -21.61 10.24 31.64
CA ARG A 888 -21.48 9.98 33.07
C ARG A 888 -20.66 8.72 33.36
N LEU A 889 -20.78 7.66 32.56
CA LEU A 889 -19.92 6.48 32.68
C LEU A 889 -18.44 6.85 32.53
N ASN A 890 -18.12 7.72 31.56
CA ASN A 890 -16.76 8.24 31.38
C ASN A 890 -16.27 9.04 32.60
N GLN A 891 -17.11 9.90 33.18
CA GLN A 891 -16.78 10.64 34.40
C GLN A 891 -16.52 9.70 35.58
N ILE A 892 -17.40 8.71 35.81
CA ILE A 892 -17.27 7.71 36.88
C ILE A 892 -15.99 6.90 36.70
N ARG A 893 -15.76 6.34 35.51
CA ARG A 893 -14.56 5.54 35.22
C ARG A 893 -13.30 6.35 35.45
N ARG A 894 -13.25 7.61 34.99
CA ARG A 894 -12.06 8.47 35.08
C ARG A 894 -11.71 8.87 36.52
N ALA A 895 -12.69 8.96 37.42
CA ALA A 895 -12.48 9.32 38.81
C ALA A 895 -12.07 8.14 39.72
N ILE A 896 -12.21 6.89 39.24
CA ILE A 896 -12.01 5.68 40.06
C ILE A 896 -10.92 4.80 39.41
N PRO A 897 -9.65 4.89 39.87
CA PRO A 897 -8.53 4.15 39.28
C PRO A 897 -8.76 2.64 39.17
N ALA A 898 -9.49 2.04 40.12
CA ALA A 898 -9.85 0.63 40.09
C ALA A 898 -10.68 0.24 38.85
N LEU A 899 -11.53 1.14 38.35
CA LEU A 899 -12.33 0.87 37.15
C LEU A 899 -11.46 0.97 35.88
N GLN A 900 -10.47 1.86 35.86
CA GLN A 900 -9.55 2.03 34.73
C GLN A 900 -8.55 0.88 34.62
N MET A 901 -7.76 0.65 35.66
CA MET A 901 -6.55 -0.19 35.61
C MET A 901 -6.60 -1.39 36.55
N GLY A 902 -7.67 -1.53 37.34
CA GLY A 902 -7.71 -2.50 38.42
C GLY A 902 -7.89 -3.94 37.96
N GLN A 903 -7.29 -4.86 38.73
CA GLN A 903 -7.62 -6.28 38.71
C GLN A 903 -9.04 -6.50 39.25
N TYR A 904 -9.64 -7.66 38.99
CA TYR A 904 -10.98 -8.00 39.47
C TYR A 904 -11.05 -9.33 40.24
N SER A 905 -12.10 -9.51 41.04
CA SER A 905 -12.44 -10.79 41.66
C SER A 905 -13.95 -10.96 41.79
N THR A 906 -14.40 -12.21 41.66
CA THR A 906 -15.79 -12.64 41.90
C THR A 906 -15.95 -13.48 43.16
N GLU A 907 -14.88 -13.67 43.94
CA GLU A 907 -14.90 -14.45 45.18
C GLU A 907 -15.76 -13.76 46.25
N GLY A 908 -16.61 -14.51 46.97
CA GLY A 908 -17.44 -13.94 48.04
C GLY A 908 -18.53 -12.99 47.52
N ILE A 909 -19.11 -13.26 46.35
CA ILE A 909 -20.15 -12.43 45.72
C ILE A 909 -21.34 -13.29 45.29
N SER A 910 -22.57 -12.81 45.54
CA SER A 910 -23.82 -13.53 45.19
C SER A 910 -24.54 -13.04 43.92
N GLY A 911 -24.14 -11.90 43.33
CA GLY A 911 -24.86 -11.24 42.21
C GLY A 911 -24.46 -11.75 40.81
N GLY A 912 -25.37 -11.60 39.83
CA GLY A 912 -25.22 -12.13 38.46
C GLY A 912 -24.22 -11.37 37.58
N MET A 913 -24.18 -10.04 37.68
CA MET A 913 -23.12 -9.18 37.12
C MET A 913 -22.48 -8.31 38.20
N ALA A 914 -21.82 -8.97 39.16
CA ALA A 914 -21.15 -8.30 40.26
C ALA A 914 -19.71 -8.77 40.44
N TYR A 915 -18.82 -7.82 40.76
CA TYR A 915 -17.39 -8.05 40.92
C TYR A 915 -16.74 -6.97 41.79
N LYS A 916 -15.59 -7.30 42.35
CA LYS A 916 -14.69 -6.38 43.05
C LYS A 916 -13.61 -5.91 42.10
N ARG A 917 -13.21 -4.64 42.18
CA ARG A 917 -12.07 -4.05 41.43
C ARG A 917 -11.08 -3.46 42.41
N ARG A 918 -9.77 -3.68 42.20
CA ARG A 918 -8.72 -2.97 42.96
C ARG A 918 -7.55 -2.58 42.09
N TYR A 919 -6.99 -1.41 42.36
CA TYR A 919 -5.72 -0.98 41.80
C TYR A 919 -4.85 -0.39 42.91
N THR A 920 -3.61 -0.88 43.05
CA THR A 920 -2.62 -0.29 43.96
C THR A 920 -1.32 0.02 43.22
N SER A 921 -0.93 1.29 43.21
CA SER A 921 0.36 1.74 42.65
C SER A 921 0.63 3.19 43.01
N GLY A 922 1.90 3.56 43.24
CA GLY A 922 2.32 4.96 43.39
C GLY A 922 1.54 5.75 44.45
N GLY A 923 1.19 5.12 45.58
CA GLY A 923 0.39 5.73 46.66
C GLY A 923 -1.12 5.73 46.43
N THR A 924 -1.60 5.28 45.26
CA THR A 924 -3.02 5.01 45.03
C THR A 924 -3.40 3.65 45.60
N ASP A 925 -4.47 3.58 46.38
CA ASP A 925 -5.21 2.36 46.72
C ASP A 925 -6.69 2.61 46.47
N SER A 926 -7.19 2.11 45.33
CA SER A 926 -8.59 2.25 44.93
C SER A 926 -9.24 0.88 44.96
N PHE A 927 -10.29 0.71 45.77
CA PHE A 927 -11.06 -0.52 45.89
C PHE A 927 -12.55 -0.24 45.68
N ALA A 928 -13.18 -0.94 44.73
CA ALA A 928 -14.56 -0.71 44.33
C ALA A 928 -15.36 -2.02 44.24
N LEU A 929 -16.61 -1.96 44.67
CA LEU A 929 -17.62 -3.02 44.54
C LEU A 929 -18.61 -2.60 43.45
N VAL A 930 -18.74 -3.41 42.40
CA VAL A 930 -19.56 -3.08 41.23
C VAL A 930 -20.64 -4.13 41.05
N THR A 931 -21.89 -3.68 40.93
CA THR A 931 -22.98 -4.51 40.41
C THR A 931 -23.72 -3.78 39.29
N VAL A 932 -23.97 -4.47 38.19
CA VAL A 932 -24.69 -3.97 37.01
C VAL A 932 -26.01 -4.71 36.91
N THR A 933 -27.12 -4.00 36.75
CA THR A 933 -28.50 -4.52 36.65
C THR A 933 -29.01 -5.26 37.90
N ASP A 934 -28.27 -6.24 38.40
CA ASP A 934 -28.65 -7.13 39.49
C ASP A 934 -28.28 -6.58 40.87
N GLY A 935 -28.90 -7.14 41.91
CA GLY A 935 -28.45 -6.96 43.28
C GLY A 935 -27.24 -7.86 43.58
N ALA A 936 -26.46 -7.50 44.59
CA ALA A 936 -25.29 -8.27 44.99
C ALA A 936 -25.03 -8.15 46.49
N THR A 937 -24.56 -9.24 47.10
CA THR A 937 -23.91 -9.20 48.42
C THR A 937 -22.44 -9.51 48.25
N TYR A 938 -21.59 -8.67 48.84
CA TYR A 938 -20.14 -8.84 48.89
C TYR A 938 -19.75 -9.23 50.31
N THR A 939 -18.95 -10.28 50.46
CA THR A 939 -18.43 -10.75 51.75
C THR A 939 -16.91 -10.78 51.76
N GLY A 940 -16.33 -10.77 52.97
CA GLY A 940 -14.90 -10.75 53.18
C GLY A 940 -14.22 -9.49 52.65
N ILE A 941 -14.95 -8.39 52.45
CA ILE A 941 -14.40 -7.11 51.98
C ILE A 941 -13.72 -6.34 53.12
N PRO A 942 -12.76 -5.43 52.85
CA PRO A 942 -12.18 -4.58 53.88
C PRO A 942 -13.24 -3.74 54.60
N ASN A 943 -13.10 -3.61 55.91
CA ASN A 943 -13.90 -2.68 56.70
C ASN A 943 -13.57 -1.23 56.34
N GLY A 944 -14.56 -0.35 56.47
CA GLY A 944 -14.43 1.08 56.18
C GLY A 944 -15.70 1.67 55.61
N THR A 945 -15.64 2.94 55.20
CA THR A 945 -16.78 3.64 54.62
C THR A 945 -16.75 3.49 53.10
N TYR A 946 -17.78 2.87 52.55
CA TYR A 946 -17.98 2.74 51.12
C TYR A 946 -18.99 3.78 50.66
N THR A 947 -18.65 4.54 49.63
CA THR A 947 -19.54 5.54 49.04
C THR A 947 -19.84 5.17 47.61
N ASP A 948 -21.14 5.09 47.28
CA ASP A 948 -21.60 4.80 45.94
C ASP A 948 -21.38 5.99 45.01
N ALA A 949 -20.60 5.80 43.95
CA ALA A 949 -20.30 6.82 42.96
C ALA A 949 -21.52 7.27 42.14
N VAL A 950 -22.58 6.46 42.11
CA VAL A 950 -23.80 6.75 41.36
C VAL A 950 -24.76 7.59 42.21
N THR A 951 -25.12 7.13 43.40
CA THR A 951 -26.12 7.82 44.25
C THR A 951 -25.52 8.79 45.27
N GLY A 952 -24.22 8.66 45.61
CA GLY A 952 -23.58 9.34 46.73
C GLY A 952 -23.85 8.71 48.10
N THR A 953 -24.63 7.62 48.16
CA THR A 953 -24.97 6.95 49.41
C THR A 953 -23.72 6.33 50.04
N SER A 954 -23.47 6.64 51.31
CA SER A 954 -22.35 6.08 52.08
C SER A 954 -22.82 5.00 53.06
N ARG A 955 -22.00 3.97 53.24
CA ARG A 955 -22.24 2.85 54.16
C ARG A 955 -20.95 2.47 54.86
N THR A 956 -21.00 2.34 56.18
CA THR A 956 -19.87 1.86 56.97
C THR A 956 -19.97 0.35 57.14
N VAL A 957 -18.92 -0.36 56.73
CA VAL A 957 -18.80 -1.82 56.84
C VAL A 957 -17.87 -2.14 58.01
N THR A 958 -18.34 -2.98 58.94
CA THR A 958 -17.59 -3.40 60.14
C THR A 958 -17.44 -4.91 60.28
N ASP A 959 -18.22 -5.69 59.53
CA ASP A 959 -18.27 -7.15 59.54
C ASP A 959 -17.79 -7.76 58.21
N GLY A 960 -17.17 -6.94 57.35
CA GLY A 960 -16.72 -7.33 56.02
C GLY A 960 -17.84 -7.70 55.05
N THR A 961 -19.08 -7.23 55.26
CA THR A 961 -20.22 -7.51 54.37
C THR A 961 -20.94 -6.24 53.90
N LEU A 962 -21.34 -6.20 52.62
CA LEU A 962 -22.19 -5.14 52.07
C LEU A 962 -23.18 -5.72 51.05
N SER A 963 -24.48 -5.45 51.22
CA SER A 963 -25.54 -5.89 50.29
C SER A 963 -26.19 -4.73 49.56
N VAL A 964 -26.30 -4.83 48.24
CA VAL A 964 -26.86 -3.82 47.34
C VAL A 964 -28.10 -4.39 46.65
N GLY A 965 -29.22 -3.68 46.71
CA GLY A 965 -30.42 -4.03 45.93
C GLY A 965 -30.21 -3.84 44.43
N ALA A 966 -31.01 -4.52 43.61
CA ALA A 966 -30.88 -4.43 42.15
C ALA A 966 -31.11 -2.99 41.66
N PRO A 967 -30.14 -2.36 40.96
CA PRO A 967 -30.31 -1.04 40.39
C PRO A 967 -31.24 -1.03 39.16
N GLY A 968 -31.48 -2.19 38.55
CA GLY A 968 -32.33 -2.34 37.36
C GLY A 968 -31.56 -2.20 36.05
N LYS A 969 -32.17 -2.66 34.95
CA LYS A 969 -31.52 -2.75 33.64
C LYS A 969 -30.92 -1.42 33.20
N GLY A 970 -29.69 -1.45 32.68
CA GLY A 970 -28.95 -0.27 32.24
C GLY A 970 -28.37 0.59 33.37
N ASN A 971 -28.65 0.25 34.64
CA ASN A 971 -28.13 0.95 35.81
C ASN A 971 -27.08 0.09 36.52
N LEU A 972 -26.26 0.74 37.35
CA LEU A 972 -25.23 0.08 38.14
C LEU A 972 -25.04 0.78 39.49
N ARG A 973 -24.28 0.14 40.38
CA ARG A 973 -23.77 0.73 41.63
C ARG A 973 -22.27 0.52 41.70
N VAL A 974 -21.54 1.54 42.16
CA VAL A 974 -20.08 1.45 42.39
C VAL A 974 -19.77 1.97 43.78
N PHE A 975 -19.72 1.06 44.76
CA PHE A 975 -19.33 1.40 46.12
C PHE A 975 -17.82 1.41 46.23
N VAL A 976 -17.22 2.59 46.41
CA VAL A 976 -15.76 2.76 46.52
C VAL A 976 -15.38 2.96 47.98
N LEU A 977 -14.40 2.20 48.46
CA LEU A 977 -13.84 2.37 49.81
C LEU A 977 -13.18 3.74 49.91
N ASN A 978 -13.63 4.56 50.86
CA ASN A 978 -13.26 5.97 51.03
C ASN A 978 -13.43 6.77 49.73
N GLY A 979 -14.52 6.49 49.02
CA GLY A 979 -14.78 6.96 47.67
C GLY A 979 -15.07 8.46 47.53
N PRO A 980 -15.03 8.97 46.28
CA PRO A 980 -15.16 10.40 45.97
C PRO A 980 -16.57 10.98 46.13
N GLY A 981 -17.57 10.19 46.54
CA GLY A 981 -18.97 10.62 46.53
C GLY A 981 -19.66 10.45 45.18
N LYS A 982 -20.81 11.11 45.02
CA LYS A 982 -21.59 11.11 43.77
C LYS A 982 -20.80 11.80 42.65
N ILE A 983 -20.71 11.15 41.50
CA ILE A 983 -20.04 11.69 40.30
C ILE A 983 -21.06 11.98 39.22
N GLY A 984 -20.98 13.20 38.68
CA GLY A 984 -21.85 13.67 37.59
C GLY A 984 -23.31 13.87 38.04
N THR A 985 -24.16 14.14 37.06
CA THR A 985 -25.60 14.40 37.27
C THR A 985 -26.45 13.22 36.86
N ASP A 986 -27.61 13.04 37.49
CA ASP A 986 -28.52 11.96 37.13
C ASP A 986 -29.02 12.07 35.69
N GLY A 987 -29.03 10.93 35.01
CA GLY A 987 -29.53 10.80 33.64
C GLY A 987 -30.72 9.84 33.56
N PRO A 988 -31.14 9.47 32.34
CA PRO A 988 -32.16 8.43 32.14
C PRO A 988 -31.77 7.09 32.79
N TYR A 989 -30.47 6.82 32.83
CA TYR A 989 -29.81 5.72 33.53
C TYR A 989 -28.85 6.26 34.62
N LEU A 990 -28.29 5.34 35.41
CA LEU A 990 -27.42 5.60 36.56
C LEU A 990 -28.14 6.38 37.67
N LYS A 991 -29.37 6.02 38.01
CA LYS A 991 -30.15 6.72 39.06
C LYS A 991 -29.85 6.23 40.46
#